data_AF-A0A9D1QTS9-F1
#
_entry.id   AF-A0A9D1QTS9-F1
#
_cell.length_a   1.000
_cell.length_b   1.000
_cell.length_c   1.000
_cell.angle_alpha   90.00
_cell.angle_beta   90.00
_cell.angle_gamma   90.00
#
_symmetry.space_group_name_H-M   'P 1'
#
loop_
_entity.id
_entity.type
_entity.pdbx_description
1 polymer ?
#
loop_
_entity_poly.entity_id
_entity_poly.type
_entity_poly.pdbx_seq_one_letter_code
_entity_poly.pdbx_strand_id
1 'polypeptide(L)'
;MTNIEFPKLIRHMHQIITKDSPGCLMTLGAPMGSGKTYGIIQYISHKMIADSSFRVFFVANQLTGLHENAFFSAILAAYQEAYGPFATTADQKWYLDQHVAILKSLPNSVAALLETPLPPELNTNQIHHFMEILSQYHRRYQNRPSDSISDGSADWQNLKNAYEEVKRAIVETVASALHLSVPLSRVDRHKIQQYVATQKTALTAFLVHCFSTIDLEKRQLVILTSAKLISTYLDFFTGKSLPVSRKQCLGNALIVIDEIDNLKPIILDKIIDDAQRFPIDFLPFFKEVYAGVNHPQKKRPVGILKILRKDHQLSTLKHLINNLAQEYELEEDYKTVNIQTTNNFIFTLDNITETTHGPWWSRQDKEKQQVTIYTGKSPQENNLHFYRMLRRMGHFQMTLARLINDWAMQYQQKVNRQRQALDNQFSLNDAILTICDCLGFSTESKQLMMALHQRLGHLHGKPLNLPKGQYGQYLQRTGLQLFSMTDGDAHLNRTSLGAVFIQETPEKFLLKLAQRGPVLGVSATVDVETVLGNFDFNFLREQLGDHLLDGNQDLSATTRQQFDVSQRCRQQGISVKILPVISEYGDVEDGQCMRRLIRKRLPDFSEQSVLNPHLRQLEDIVRQLTCDIRRVNDNDQSCSYYQNRYLDLFDSFICFLIQPKMPTFLGLQSVSPKSQGEPNESQMAATSIGQVFNLLAIILCSQEKNQPQLRLIKKKQDIERQTIEEQINQALMLPEKDETRVYLLSAYQTLGVGQNLVHNIGVLEKKWAINIAPQDAEISDSRHRKIDISGIYYGPITHIFSNTNQDFSKQLTRSWILKYYQLYSLVDNHEISLLDVKKYARAQSQRRHVPQLRQSISYFGAQTRIVLQAAGRLDRTFNKVPTTLVVVSSDILNYFNVFPLQDYQLGPIAQALRTYQQQKKMPAFTPEQATRNEWENQTLKTQKTVDYLKQHLQERGPANRFKHYRDELIHYPTVGFEHYHANEDKPEFAYLHEATTCYHVQRQGETFTFLPDNLGNEIVSAENTGLTAMMHNSLLAAHFDALHYPKHWEKLAYTLNPVQADSYKGRLGEICGQCLLEHYWHVTLTELPLQFNEFFDFETANKVLIDFKNWQQPHQRNFKQERQHVQEKLDVIRQNKPTENWRVLIINILQPRGDQVFHIQAVNSQHILEVPYLLNQKGVFILTPAQQQRVAKFLNG
;
A
#
# COMPACT_ATOMS: atom_id res chain seq x y z
N MET A 1 1.43 -37.11 -7.58
CA MET A 1 1.73 -35.76 -7.04
C MET A 1 1.12 -34.70 -7.96
N THR A 2 0.67 -33.58 -7.40
CA THR A 2 -0.22 -32.59 -8.04
C THR A 2 0.21 -32.19 -9.46
N ASN A 3 -0.53 -32.68 -10.45
CA ASN A 3 -0.51 -32.19 -11.84
C ASN A 3 -1.17 -30.81 -11.87
N ILE A 4 -0.55 -29.82 -11.22
CA ILE A 4 -0.88 -28.43 -11.55
C ILE A 4 -0.51 -28.28 -13.01
N GLU A 5 -1.50 -27.93 -13.83
CA GLU A 5 -1.39 -27.86 -15.28
C GLU A 5 -0.56 -26.64 -15.72
N PHE A 6 0.64 -26.45 -15.17
CA PHE A 6 1.59 -25.42 -15.58
C PHE A 6 1.82 -25.37 -17.10
N PRO A 7 1.90 -26.50 -17.84
CA PRO A 7 1.95 -26.45 -19.29
C PRO A 7 0.78 -25.72 -19.95
N LYS A 8 -0.43 -25.83 -19.38
CA LYS A 8 -1.64 -25.13 -19.85
C LYS A 8 -1.61 -23.65 -19.50
N LEU A 9 -1.25 -23.31 -18.26
CA LEU A 9 -1.09 -21.92 -17.80
C LEU A 9 -0.07 -21.15 -18.65
N ILE A 10 1.12 -21.73 -18.85
CA ILE A 10 2.19 -21.11 -19.64
C ILE A 10 1.79 -21.02 -21.12
N ARG A 11 1.04 -21.99 -21.66
CA ARG A 11 0.51 -21.90 -23.03
C ARG A 11 -0.46 -20.74 -23.18
N HIS A 12 -1.35 -20.52 -22.22
CA HIS A 12 -2.28 -19.38 -22.24
C HIS A 12 -1.50 -18.04 -22.21
N MET A 13 -0.47 -17.92 -21.37
CA MET A 13 0.40 -16.74 -21.37
C MET A 13 1.03 -16.48 -22.76
N HIS A 14 1.55 -17.53 -23.41
CA HIS A 14 2.15 -17.42 -24.74
C HIS A 14 1.15 -17.09 -25.87
N GLN A 15 -0.14 -17.39 -25.71
CA GLN A 15 -1.17 -17.05 -26.69
C GLN A 15 -1.45 -15.53 -26.73
N ILE A 16 -1.24 -14.83 -25.62
CA ILE A 16 -1.53 -13.40 -25.48
C ILE A 16 -0.29 -12.55 -25.80
N ILE A 17 0.90 -13.10 -25.62
CA ILE A 17 2.15 -12.43 -25.92
C ILE A 17 2.39 -12.32 -27.42
N THR A 18 2.78 -11.14 -27.89
CA THR A 18 3.18 -10.89 -29.29
C THR A 18 4.59 -10.31 -29.35
N LYS A 19 5.16 -10.17 -30.56
CA LYS A 19 6.48 -9.55 -30.75
C LYS A 19 6.50 -8.08 -30.30
N ASP A 20 5.37 -7.38 -30.44
CA ASP A 20 5.22 -5.97 -30.09
C ASP A 20 4.79 -5.76 -28.63
N SER A 21 4.09 -6.74 -28.04
CA SER A 21 3.72 -6.79 -26.62
C SER A 21 4.24 -8.10 -25.98
N PRO A 22 5.54 -8.16 -25.64
CA PRO A 22 6.22 -9.40 -25.27
C PRO A 22 5.89 -9.93 -23.85
N GLY A 23 5.02 -9.26 -23.10
CA GLY A 23 4.86 -9.50 -21.67
C GLY A 23 3.41 -9.62 -21.19
N CYS A 24 3.24 -10.31 -20.07
CA CYS A 24 1.97 -10.45 -19.35
C CYS A 24 2.26 -10.79 -17.87
N LEU A 25 1.26 -10.60 -17.01
CA LEU A 25 1.28 -11.04 -15.62
C LEU A 25 0.16 -12.04 -15.43
N MET A 26 0.48 -13.27 -15.01
CA MET A 26 -0.50 -14.24 -14.56
C MET A 26 -0.37 -14.44 -13.05
N THR A 27 -1.49 -14.37 -12.33
CA THR A 27 -1.54 -14.69 -10.90
C THR A 27 -2.29 -16.00 -10.67
N LEU A 28 -1.80 -16.81 -9.72
CA LEU A 28 -2.42 -18.07 -9.34
C LEU A 28 -2.62 -18.14 -7.82
N GLY A 29 -3.88 -18.14 -7.40
CA GLY A 29 -4.34 -18.32 -6.02
C GLY A 29 -4.27 -19.77 -5.54
N ALA A 30 -3.06 -20.28 -5.33
CA ALA A 30 -2.85 -21.67 -4.90
C ALA A 30 -2.72 -21.79 -3.37
N PRO A 31 -3.57 -22.58 -2.69
CA PRO A 31 -3.60 -22.65 -1.23
C PRO A 31 -2.28 -23.18 -0.66
N MET A 32 -2.02 -22.86 0.60
CA MET A 32 -0.88 -23.40 1.32
C MET A 32 -1.01 -24.92 1.46
N GLY A 33 0.10 -25.66 1.32
CA GLY A 33 0.08 -27.12 1.37
C GLY A 33 -0.36 -27.83 0.08
N SER A 34 -0.78 -27.11 -0.96
CA SER A 34 -1.17 -27.66 -2.28
C SER A 34 -0.05 -28.35 -3.07
N GLY A 35 1.20 -28.22 -2.63
CA GLY A 35 2.37 -28.70 -3.40
C GLY A 35 2.75 -27.78 -4.58
N LYS A 36 2.25 -26.54 -4.62
CA LYS A 36 2.52 -25.58 -5.70
C LYS A 36 4.00 -25.44 -6.08
N THR A 37 4.88 -25.27 -5.09
CA THR A 37 6.32 -25.09 -5.32
C THR A 37 6.96 -26.36 -5.86
N TYR A 38 6.52 -27.54 -5.39
CA TYR A 38 6.95 -28.82 -5.95
C TYR A 38 6.53 -28.96 -7.43
N GLY A 39 5.28 -28.62 -7.76
CA GLY A 39 4.80 -28.64 -9.15
C GLY A 39 5.58 -27.69 -10.08
N ILE A 40 5.94 -26.49 -9.59
CA ILE A 40 6.79 -25.55 -10.33
C ILE A 40 8.17 -26.16 -10.60
N ILE A 41 8.79 -26.75 -9.57
CA ILE A 41 10.11 -27.39 -9.68
C ILE A 41 10.07 -28.50 -10.74
N GLN A 42 9.08 -29.38 -10.71
CA GLN A 42 8.94 -30.46 -11.68
C GLN A 42 8.73 -29.94 -13.10
N TYR A 43 7.80 -28.99 -13.28
CA TYR A 43 7.53 -28.39 -14.59
C TYR A 43 8.78 -27.75 -15.22
N ILE A 44 9.48 -26.90 -14.44
CA ILE A 44 10.71 -26.24 -14.91
C ILE A 44 11.76 -27.29 -15.28
N SER A 45 11.94 -28.31 -14.43
CA SER A 45 12.95 -29.35 -14.63
C SER A 45 12.71 -30.12 -15.93
N HIS A 46 11.50 -30.63 -16.17
CA HIS A 46 11.17 -31.32 -17.42
C HIS A 46 11.25 -30.39 -18.64
N LYS A 47 10.79 -29.15 -18.52
CA LYS A 47 10.78 -28.20 -19.64
C LYS A 47 12.20 -27.81 -20.08
N MET A 48 13.14 -27.67 -19.15
CA MET A 48 14.55 -27.43 -19.45
C MET A 48 15.18 -28.54 -20.29
N ILE A 49 14.85 -29.81 -19.99
CA ILE A 49 15.35 -30.99 -20.70
C ILE A 49 14.73 -31.11 -22.10
N ALA A 50 13.44 -30.79 -22.23
CA ALA A 50 12.71 -30.87 -23.49
C ALA A 50 13.02 -29.73 -24.47
N ASP A 51 13.46 -28.57 -24.00
CA ASP A 51 13.68 -27.37 -24.81
C ASP A 51 14.94 -26.62 -24.37
N SER A 52 16.01 -26.77 -25.15
CA SER A 52 17.29 -26.09 -24.91
C SER A 52 17.22 -24.56 -24.94
N SER A 53 16.19 -23.98 -25.58
CA SER A 53 15.98 -22.53 -25.62
C SER A 53 15.19 -22.00 -24.42
N PHE A 54 14.60 -22.89 -23.63
CA PHE A 54 13.80 -22.51 -22.46
C PHE A 54 14.67 -21.83 -21.41
N ARG A 55 14.23 -20.64 -20.98
CA ARG A 55 14.90 -19.84 -19.96
C ARG A 55 13.92 -19.33 -18.93
N VAL A 56 14.27 -19.47 -17.64
CA VAL A 56 13.40 -19.16 -16.51
C VAL A 56 14.18 -18.57 -15.33
N PHE A 57 13.56 -17.62 -14.65
CA PHE A 57 14.00 -17.09 -13.36
C PHE A 57 13.02 -17.56 -12.28
N PHE A 58 13.51 -18.32 -11.31
CA PHE A 58 12.74 -18.71 -10.13
C PHE A 58 13.09 -17.80 -8.95
N VAL A 59 12.09 -17.07 -8.47
CA VAL A 59 12.25 -16.02 -7.45
C VAL A 59 11.55 -16.45 -6.17
N ALA A 60 12.32 -16.58 -5.09
CA ALA A 60 11.82 -16.86 -3.75
C ALA A 60 11.97 -15.64 -2.82
N ASN A 61 11.10 -15.47 -1.83
CA ASN A 61 11.23 -14.30 -0.94
C ASN A 61 12.40 -14.40 0.05
N GLN A 62 12.78 -15.61 0.46
CA GLN A 62 13.83 -15.87 1.45
C GLN A 62 14.79 -16.96 0.98
N LEU A 63 15.99 -17.04 1.59
CA LEU A 63 17.02 -18.03 1.24
C LEU A 63 16.53 -19.47 1.41
N THR A 64 15.75 -19.74 2.46
CA THR A 64 15.15 -21.06 2.72
C THR A 64 14.17 -21.50 1.62
N GLY A 65 13.60 -20.55 0.88
CA GLY A 65 12.68 -20.80 -0.24
C GLY A 65 13.35 -20.98 -1.60
N LEU A 66 14.68 -20.96 -1.70
CA LEU A 66 15.36 -21.14 -2.99
C LEU A 66 15.25 -22.58 -3.53
N HIS A 67 15.03 -23.56 -2.66
CA HIS A 67 14.83 -24.97 -3.00
C HIS A 67 15.94 -25.57 -3.89
N GLU A 68 17.19 -25.11 -3.75
CA GLU A 68 18.34 -25.48 -4.61
C GLU A 68 18.46 -27.01 -4.80
N ASN A 69 18.50 -27.77 -3.71
CA ASN A 69 18.63 -29.24 -3.76
C ASN A 69 17.43 -29.93 -4.42
N ALA A 70 16.22 -29.38 -4.25
CA ALA A 70 15.02 -29.95 -4.85
C ALA A 70 15.02 -29.74 -6.37
N PHE A 71 15.45 -28.56 -6.84
CA PHE A 71 15.69 -28.31 -8.27
C PHE A 71 16.76 -29.25 -8.82
N PHE A 72 17.93 -29.35 -8.17
CA PHE A 72 19.00 -30.23 -8.63
C PHE A 72 18.53 -31.68 -8.77
N SER A 73 17.83 -32.20 -7.75
CA SER A 73 17.31 -33.57 -7.78
C SER A 73 16.29 -33.78 -8.89
N ALA A 74 15.35 -32.84 -9.08
CA ALA A 74 14.32 -32.94 -10.12
C ALA A 74 14.90 -32.81 -11.54
N ILE A 75 15.88 -31.93 -11.76
CA ILE A 75 16.56 -31.78 -13.05
C ILE A 75 17.33 -33.06 -13.41
N LEU A 76 18.07 -33.64 -12.46
CA LEU A 76 18.80 -34.88 -12.70
C LEU A 76 17.86 -36.06 -12.98
N ALA A 77 16.73 -36.15 -12.26
CA ALA A 77 15.71 -37.16 -12.51
C ALA A 77 15.09 -37.02 -13.92
N ALA A 78 14.69 -35.79 -14.30
CA ALA A 78 14.14 -35.51 -15.62
C ALA A 78 15.14 -35.78 -16.75
N TYR A 79 16.43 -35.48 -16.54
CA TYR A 79 17.48 -35.82 -17.49
C TYR A 79 17.63 -37.34 -17.63
N GLN A 80 17.66 -38.06 -16.51
CA GLN A 80 17.82 -39.51 -16.50
C GLN A 80 16.65 -40.22 -17.21
N GLU A 81 15.43 -39.71 -17.07
CA GLU A 81 14.26 -40.22 -17.78
C GLU A 81 14.37 -40.03 -19.30
N ALA A 82 14.89 -38.88 -19.75
CA ALA A 82 14.99 -38.55 -21.18
C ALA A 82 16.21 -39.16 -21.89
N TYR A 83 17.36 -39.23 -21.21
CA TYR A 83 18.66 -39.56 -21.83
C TYR A 83 19.43 -40.69 -21.13
N GLY A 84 18.89 -41.26 -20.05
CA GLY A 84 19.58 -42.28 -19.24
C GLY A 84 20.52 -41.69 -18.18
N PRO A 85 21.12 -42.53 -17.32
CA PRO A 85 21.91 -42.07 -16.18
C PRO A 85 23.24 -41.45 -16.60
N PHE A 86 23.69 -40.46 -15.83
CA PHE A 86 25.04 -39.90 -15.97
C PHE A 86 26.11 -40.94 -15.61
N ALA A 87 27.26 -40.90 -16.30
CA ALA A 87 28.36 -41.82 -16.06
C ALA A 87 29.04 -41.61 -14.70
N THR A 88 29.16 -40.35 -14.25
CA THR A 88 29.78 -40.02 -12.96
C THR A 88 29.04 -38.88 -12.24
N THR A 89 29.21 -38.78 -10.92
CA THR A 89 28.72 -37.63 -10.14
C THR A 89 29.35 -36.30 -10.58
N ALA A 90 30.57 -36.34 -11.13
CA ALA A 90 31.21 -35.16 -11.70
C ALA A 90 30.52 -34.68 -12.98
N ASP A 91 29.95 -35.59 -13.79
CA ASP A 91 29.13 -35.24 -14.96
C ASP A 91 27.82 -34.58 -14.54
N GLN A 92 27.17 -35.11 -13.49
CA GLN A 92 25.95 -34.50 -12.93
C GLN A 92 26.20 -33.06 -12.48
N LYS A 93 27.27 -32.86 -11.69
CA LYS A 93 27.64 -31.53 -11.19
C LYS A 93 27.97 -30.58 -12.34
N TRP A 94 28.77 -31.03 -13.31
CA TRP A 94 29.09 -30.24 -14.50
C TRP A 94 27.84 -29.82 -15.28
N TYR A 95 26.89 -30.73 -15.49
CA TYR A 95 25.64 -30.42 -16.17
C TYR A 95 24.83 -29.36 -15.42
N LEU A 96 24.66 -29.51 -14.11
CA LEU A 96 23.95 -28.55 -13.27
C LEU A 96 24.62 -27.19 -13.28
N ASP A 97 25.93 -27.15 -13.08
CA ASP A 97 26.75 -25.95 -13.11
C ASP A 97 26.63 -25.23 -14.47
N GLN A 98 26.50 -25.96 -15.58
CA GLN A 98 26.33 -25.38 -16.92
C GLN A 98 24.93 -24.79 -17.18
N HIS A 99 23.88 -25.34 -16.60
CA HIS A 99 22.49 -24.95 -16.93
C HIS A 99 21.80 -24.12 -15.84
N VAL A 100 22.26 -24.20 -14.59
CA VAL A 100 21.65 -23.58 -13.42
C VAL A 100 22.59 -22.54 -12.82
N ALA A 101 22.08 -21.35 -12.54
CA ALA A 101 22.80 -20.32 -11.81
C ALA A 101 22.04 -19.90 -10.55
N ILE A 102 22.73 -19.87 -9.41
CA ILE A 102 22.21 -19.32 -8.16
C ILE A 102 22.81 -17.94 -7.95
N LEU A 103 21.99 -16.90 -7.97
CA LEU A 103 22.44 -15.53 -7.72
C LEU A 103 22.42 -15.21 -6.23
N LYS A 104 23.58 -15.39 -5.59
CA LYS A 104 23.77 -15.18 -4.15
C LYS A 104 23.99 -13.69 -3.79
N SER A 105 23.82 -13.39 -2.51
CA SER A 105 24.30 -12.12 -1.93
C SER A 105 25.83 -12.07 -1.98
N LEU A 106 26.43 -10.87 -1.88
CA LEU A 106 27.89 -10.75 -1.86
C LEU A 106 28.52 -11.57 -0.72
N PRO A 107 28.07 -11.48 0.55
CA PRO A 107 28.62 -12.31 1.63
C PRO A 107 28.53 -13.81 1.34
N ASN A 108 27.41 -14.30 0.81
CA ASN A 108 27.24 -15.72 0.50
C ASN A 108 28.09 -16.16 -0.70
N SER A 109 28.35 -15.25 -1.65
CA SER A 109 29.25 -15.50 -2.78
C SER A 109 30.71 -15.59 -2.30
N VAL A 110 31.09 -14.72 -1.36
CA VAL A 110 32.41 -14.74 -0.71
C VAL A 110 32.59 -16.01 0.11
N ALA A 111 31.60 -16.41 0.90
CA ALA A 111 31.64 -17.67 1.65
C ALA A 111 31.87 -18.88 0.72
N ALA A 112 31.09 -18.99 -0.36
CA ALA A 112 31.25 -20.06 -1.34
C ALA A 112 32.63 -20.05 -2.02
N LEU A 113 33.18 -18.86 -2.32
CA LEU A 113 34.51 -18.73 -2.90
C LEU A 113 35.61 -19.16 -1.91
N LEU A 114 35.49 -18.80 -0.63
CA LEU A 114 36.46 -19.15 0.42
C LEU A 114 36.43 -20.64 0.78
N GLU A 115 35.28 -21.29 0.66
CA GLU A 115 35.11 -22.73 0.94
C GLU A 115 35.55 -23.64 -0.23
N THR A 116 35.63 -23.10 -1.44
CA THR A 116 35.98 -23.89 -2.64
C THR A 116 37.50 -23.98 -2.83
N PRO A 117 38.08 -25.18 -2.97
CA PRO A 117 39.52 -25.33 -3.22
C PRO A 117 39.95 -24.67 -4.53
N LEU A 118 41.08 -23.94 -4.49
CA LEU A 118 41.65 -23.31 -5.69
C LEU A 118 42.24 -24.38 -6.63
N PRO A 119 41.96 -24.30 -7.95
CA PRO A 119 42.58 -25.18 -8.93
C PRO A 119 44.08 -24.84 -9.11
N PRO A 120 44.92 -25.79 -9.59
CA PRO A 120 46.37 -25.60 -9.71
C PRO A 120 46.78 -24.33 -10.46
N GLU A 121 46.03 -23.96 -11.50
CA GLU A 121 46.27 -22.79 -12.33
C GLU A 121 46.07 -21.46 -11.59
N LEU A 122 45.25 -21.45 -10.54
CA LEU A 122 44.99 -20.26 -9.70
C LEU A 122 45.81 -20.24 -8.41
N ASN A 123 46.66 -21.25 -8.18
CA ASN A 123 47.46 -21.40 -6.97
C ASN A 123 48.70 -20.48 -6.99
N THR A 124 48.48 -19.17 -6.92
CA THR A 124 49.52 -18.13 -6.95
C THR A 124 49.58 -17.36 -5.64
N ASN A 125 50.78 -16.89 -5.25
CA ASN A 125 50.97 -16.07 -4.04
C ASN A 125 50.09 -14.81 -4.05
N GLN A 126 49.87 -14.21 -5.23
CA GLN A 126 49.03 -13.02 -5.38
C GLN A 126 47.55 -13.31 -5.06
N ILE A 127 46.99 -14.42 -5.55
CA ILE A 127 45.60 -14.81 -5.27
C ILE A 127 45.42 -15.15 -3.79
N HIS A 128 46.36 -15.89 -3.19
CA HIS A 128 46.33 -16.20 -1.75
C HIS A 128 46.32 -14.94 -0.89
N HIS A 129 47.16 -13.96 -1.21
CA HIS A 129 47.20 -12.68 -0.50
C HIS A 129 45.84 -11.96 -0.54
N PHE A 130 45.22 -11.85 -1.72
CA PHE A 130 43.89 -11.22 -1.82
C PHE A 130 42.78 -12.04 -1.16
N MET A 131 42.87 -13.37 -1.20
CA MET A 131 41.93 -14.27 -0.50
C MET A 131 42.01 -14.12 1.02
N GLU A 132 43.20 -13.92 1.59
CA GLU A 132 43.38 -13.62 3.02
C GLU A 132 42.72 -12.30 3.41
N ILE A 133 42.94 -11.23 2.63
CA ILE A 133 42.30 -9.92 2.84
C ILE A 133 40.77 -10.06 2.76
N LEU A 134 40.27 -10.80 1.76
CA LEU A 134 38.84 -11.07 1.60
C LEU A 134 38.26 -11.82 2.81
N SER A 135 38.98 -12.83 3.34
CA SER A 135 38.59 -13.58 4.54
C SER A 135 38.51 -12.68 5.79
N GLN A 136 39.44 -11.73 5.93
CA GLN A 136 39.44 -10.77 7.04
C GLN A 136 38.22 -9.86 6.99
N TYR A 137 37.91 -9.27 5.82
CA TYR A 137 36.73 -8.43 5.66
C TYR A 137 35.42 -9.22 5.79
N HIS A 138 35.39 -10.48 5.34
CA HIS A 138 34.23 -11.36 5.52
C HIS A 138 33.95 -11.63 7.00
N ARG A 139 34.98 -11.97 7.80
CA ARG A 139 34.84 -12.16 9.26
C ARG A 139 34.39 -10.89 9.97
N ARG A 140 34.94 -9.73 9.59
CA ARG A 140 34.50 -8.42 10.13
C ARG A 140 33.02 -8.17 9.86
N TYR A 141 32.57 -8.43 8.63
CA TYR A 141 31.18 -8.27 8.25
C TYR A 141 30.24 -9.23 9.02
N GLN A 142 30.64 -10.50 9.22
CA GLN A 142 29.85 -11.50 9.94
C GLN A 142 29.71 -11.20 11.44
N ASN A 143 30.76 -10.64 12.07
CA ASN A 143 30.80 -10.41 13.51
C ASN A 143 30.13 -9.11 13.97
N ARG A 144 29.36 -8.45 13.09
CA ARG A 144 28.79 -7.12 13.35
C ARG A 144 27.54 -7.18 14.24
N PRO A 145 27.41 -6.30 15.26
CA PRO A 145 26.16 -6.16 16.01
C PRO A 145 25.06 -5.56 15.12
N SER A 146 23.86 -6.15 15.18
CA SER A 146 22.72 -5.87 14.31
C SER A 146 22.19 -4.43 14.34
N ASP A 147 22.50 -3.67 15.39
CA ASP A 147 21.87 -2.37 15.66
C ASP A 147 22.66 -1.15 15.13
N SER A 148 23.80 -1.35 14.47
CA SER A 148 24.63 -0.26 13.95
C SER A 148 24.28 0.10 12.50
N ILE A 149 23.26 0.93 12.28
CA ILE A 149 22.79 1.30 10.93
C ILE A 149 23.70 2.37 10.26
N SER A 150 24.52 3.11 11.02
CA SER A 150 25.30 4.24 10.46
C SER A 150 26.65 3.87 9.81
N ASP A 151 27.39 2.88 10.32
CA ASP A 151 28.74 2.53 9.83
C ASP A 151 28.77 1.40 8.78
N GLY A 152 27.61 0.88 8.39
CA GLY A 152 27.52 -0.37 7.60
C GLY A 152 27.91 -0.26 6.13
N SER A 153 28.00 0.96 5.60
CA SER A 153 28.42 1.19 4.23
C SER A 153 29.91 0.89 4.02
N ALA A 154 30.75 1.20 5.01
CA ALA A 154 32.19 1.07 4.91
C ALA A 154 32.61 -0.41 4.85
N ASP A 155 32.13 -1.26 5.77
CA ASP A 155 32.49 -2.69 5.80
C ASP A 155 31.97 -3.44 4.57
N TRP A 156 30.75 -3.16 4.13
CA TRP A 156 30.21 -3.76 2.90
C TRP A 156 31.02 -3.31 1.67
N GLN A 157 31.38 -2.02 1.60
CA GLN A 157 32.17 -1.49 0.49
C GLN A 157 33.59 -2.07 0.48
N ASN A 158 34.21 -2.22 1.65
CA ASN A 158 35.50 -2.88 1.79
C ASN A 158 35.44 -4.35 1.36
N LEU A 159 34.41 -5.09 1.79
CA LEU A 159 34.17 -6.47 1.36
C LEU A 159 34.01 -6.55 -0.17
N LYS A 160 33.24 -5.62 -0.76
CA LYS A 160 33.06 -5.55 -2.21
C LYS A 160 34.38 -5.27 -2.94
N ASN A 161 35.15 -4.30 -2.48
CA ASN A 161 36.43 -3.93 -3.08
C ASN A 161 37.41 -5.12 -3.02
N ALA A 162 37.53 -5.78 -1.86
CA ALA A 162 38.39 -6.96 -1.70
C ALA A 162 37.95 -8.12 -2.62
N TYR A 163 36.65 -8.34 -2.77
CA TYR A 163 36.13 -9.35 -3.70
C TYR A 163 36.46 -9.01 -5.16
N GLU A 164 36.39 -7.72 -5.54
CA GLU A 164 36.77 -7.26 -6.88
C GLU A 164 38.27 -7.42 -7.16
N GLU A 165 39.14 -7.27 -6.16
CA GLU A 165 40.58 -7.52 -6.27
C GLU A 165 40.88 -9.00 -6.52
N VAL A 166 40.29 -9.91 -5.72
CA VAL A 166 40.39 -11.36 -5.95
C VAL A 166 39.91 -11.73 -7.35
N LYS A 167 38.74 -11.23 -7.74
CA LYS A 167 38.16 -11.49 -9.07
C LYS A 167 39.06 -10.99 -10.19
N ARG A 168 39.66 -9.80 -10.05
CA ARG A 168 40.58 -9.23 -11.04
C ARG A 168 41.82 -10.11 -11.20
N ALA A 169 42.43 -10.54 -10.09
CA ALA A 169 43.58 -11.44 -10.10
C ALA A 169 43.27 -12.80 -10.75
N ILE A 170 42.07 -13.35 -10.52
CA ILE A 170 41.60 -14.57 -11.19
C ILE A 170 41.44 -14.34 -12.69
N VAL A 171 40.81 -13.23 -13.11
CA VAL A 171 40.61 -12.91 -14.53
C VAL A 171 41.94 -12.73 -15.26
N GLU A 172 42.93 -12.07 -14.63
CA GLU A 172 44.27 -11.89 -15.18
C GLU A 172 45.01 -13.23 -15.32
N THR A 173 44.94 -14.09 -14.31
CA THR A 173 45.53 -15.44 -14.36
C THR A 173 44.89 -16.31 -15.44
N VAL A 174 43.56 -16.28 -15.58
CA VAL A 174 42.84 -16.99 -16.64
C VAL A 174 43.19 -16.45 -18.03
N ALA A 175 43.30 -15.13 -18.18
CA ALA A 175 43.71 -14.50 -19.43
C ALA A 175 45.11 -14.94 -19.84
N SER A 176 46.06 -14.96 -18.89
CA SER A 176 47.42 -15.45 -19.10
C SER A 176 47.46 -16.93 -19.52
N ALA A 177 46.69 -17.77 -18.82
CA ALA A 177 46.58 -19.20 -19.13
C ALA A 177 46.00 -19.49 -20.53
N LEU A 178 45.20 -18.56 -21.08
CA LEU A 178 44.61 -18.64 -22.42
C LEU A 178 45.37 -17.81 -23.47
N HIS A 179 46.53 -17.26 -23.13
CA HIS A 179 47.34 -16.38 -24.00
C HIS A 179 46.58 -15.16 -24.54
N LEU A 180 45.78 -14.51 -23.69
CA LEU A 180 44.98 -13.33 -24.01
C LEU A 180 45.62 -12.07 -23.44
N SER A 181 45.52 -10.94 -24.16
CA SER A 181 46.02 -9.64 -23.70
C SER A 181 45.07 -8.98 -22.68
N VAL A 182 45.63 -8.41 -21.63
CA VAL A 182 44.92 -7.57 -20.63
C VAL A 182 45.21 -6.09 -20.93
N PRO A 183 44.20 -5.18 -20.91
CA PRO A 183 42.80 -5.37 -20.55
C PRO A 183 42.00 -6.15 -21.61
N LEU A 184 41.14 -7.07 -21.16
CA LEU A 184 40.37 -7.96 -22.04
C LEU A 184 39.42 -7.21 -22.97
N SER A 185 39.59 -7.42 -24.28
CA SER A 185 38.64 -7.00 -25.32
C SER A 185 37.30 -7.76 -25.20
N ARG A 186 36.26 -7.30 -25.90
CA ARG A 186 34.97 -8.03 -25.94
C ARG A 186 35.13 -9.43 -26.57
N VAL A 187 36.02 -9.57 -27.54
CA VAL A 187 36.36 -10.85 -28.17
C VAL A 187 37.00 -11.79 -27.16
N ASP A 188 37.97 -11.31 -26.38
CA ASP A 188 38.70 -12.15 -25.43
C ASP A 188 37.80 -12.59 -24.26
N ARG A 189 36.88 -11.74 -23.82
CA ARG A 189 35.82 -12.15 -22.87
C ARG A 189 34.97 -13.29 -23.44
N HIS A 190 34.60 -13.20 -24.72
CA HIS A 190 33.83 -14.25 -25.37
C HIS A 190 34.63 -15.56 -25.49
N LYS A 191 35.94 -15.50 -25.76
CA LYS A 191 36.82 -16.68 -25.75
C LYS A 191 36.86 -17.34 -24.38
N ILE A 192 36.97 -16.57 -23.29
CA ILE A 192 36.90 -17.11 -21.91
C ILE A 192 35.54 -17.78 -21.67
N GLN A 193 34.43 -17.13 -22.05
CA GLN A 193 33.10 -17.72 -21.92
C GLN A 193 32.93 -19.01 -22.73
N GLN A 194 33.49 -19.07 -23.95
CA GLN A 194 33.48 -20.29 -24.77
C GLN A 194 34.34 -21.40 -24.15
N TYR A 195 35.52 -21.06 -23.63
CA TYR A 195 36.39 -22.00 -22.92
C TYR A 195 35.66 -22.63 -21.73
N VAL A 196 35.00 -21.79 -20.91
CA VAL A 196 34.24 -22.22 -19.73
C VAL A 196 33.02 -23.09 -20.10
N ALA A 197 32.40 -22.85 -21.25
CA ALA A 197 31.25 -23.64 -21.71
C ALA A 197 31.65 -24.99 -22.35
N THR A 198 32.86 -25.11 -22.91
CA THR A 198 33.24 -26.27 -23.75
C THR A 198 34.27 -27.19 -23.12
N GLN A 199 35.15 -26.68 -22.28
CA GLN A 199 36.26 -27.46 -21.71
C GLN A 199 35.92 -27.93 -20.31
N LYS A 200 36.08 -29.22 -20.03
CA LYS A 200 35.83 -29.82 -18.71
C LYS A 200 37.15 -30.00 -17.94
N THR A 201 37.62 -28.94 -17.29
CA THR A 201 38.85 -28.92 -16.49
C THR A 201 38.57 -28.50 -15.04
N ALA A 202 39.54 -28.67 -14.15
CA ALA A 202 39.42 -28.21 -12.76
C ALA A 202 39.20 -26.69 -12.69
N LEU A 203 39.88 -25.93 -13.56
CA LEU A 203 39.71 -24.48 -13.68
C LEU A 203 38.30 -24.09 -14.14
N THR A 204 37.76 -24.70 -15.18
CA THR A 204 36.41 -24.34 -15.66
C THR A 204 35.33 -24.74 -14.65
N ALA A 205 35.47 -25.89 -14.00
CA ALA A 205 34.57 -26.30 -12.92
C ALA A 205 34.56 -25.29 -11.76
N PHE A 206 35.73 -24.81 -11.34
CA PHE A 206 35.85 -23.75 -10.33
C PHE A 206 35.19 -22.44 -10.77
N LEU A 207 35.47 -21.98 -12.00
CA LEU A 207 34.94 -20.72 -12.52
C LEU A 207 33.42 -20.71 -12.61
N VAL A 208 32.81 -21.79 -13.13
CA VAL A 208 31.35 -21.89 -13.22
C VAL A 208 30.71 -21.92 -11.84
N HIS A 209 31.28 -22.71 -10.92
CA HIS A 209 30.72 -22.90 -9.58
C HIS A 209 30.79 -21.61 -8.73
N CYS A 210 31.95 -20.95 -8.71
CA CYS A 210 32.16 -19.74 -7.90
C CYS A 210 31.67 -18.46 -8.57
N PHE A 211 31.60 -18.42 -9.90
CA PHE A 211 31.26 -17.23 -10.68
C PHE A 211 30.20 -17.51 -11.75
N SER A 212 29.01 -17.92 -11.31
CA SER A 212 27.85 -18.16 -12.18
C SER A 212 27.45 -16.96 -13.07
N THR A 213 27.97 -15.77 -12.79
CA THR A 213 27.74 -14.54 -13.57
C THR A 213 28.62 -14.42 -14.82
N ILE A 214 29.60 -15.32 -15.03
CA ILE A 214 30.52 -15.30 -16.18
C ILE A 214 29.79 -15.36 -17.53
N ASP A 215 28.70 -16.10 -17.61
CA ASP A 215 27.89 -16.35 -18.80
C ASP A 215 26.40 -16.51 -18.46
N LEU A 216 25.91 -15.70 -17.50
CA LEU A 216 24.53 -15.74 -16.98
C LEU A 216 23.44 -15.73 -18.07
N GLU A 217 23.70 -15.11 -19.22
CA GLU A 217 22.79 -15.05 -20.36
C GLU A 217 22.51 -16.43 -20.99
N LYS A 218 23.41 -17.40 -20.83
CA LYS A 218 23.30 -18.77 -21.35
C LYS A 218 22.66 -19.76 -20.37
N ARG A 219 22.47 -19.38 -19.11
CA ARG A 219 21.88 -20.23 -18.08
C ARG A 219 20.38 -20.36 -18.33
N GLN A 220 19.88 -21.60 -18.40
CA GLN A 220 18.46 -21.90 -18.59
C GLN A 220 17.65 -21.59 -17.33
N LEU A 221 18.15 -21.97 -16.14
CA LEU A 221 17.49 -21.67 -14.86
C LEU A 221 18.35 -20.73 -14.01
N VAL A 222 17.75 -19.62 -13.60
CA VAL A 222 18.37 -18.70 -12.63
C VAL A 222 17.53 -18.68 -11.36
N ILE A 223 18.11 -19.12 -10.24
CA ILE A 223 17.47 -19.15 -8.92
C ILE A 223 17.98 -17.97 -8.10
N LEU A 224 17.06 -17.19 -7.52
CA LEU A 224 17.40 -15.99 -6.77
C LEU A 224 16.33 -15.61 -5.75
N THR A 225 16.70 -14.70 -4.85
CA THR A 225 15.73 -14.10 -3.93
C THR A 225 15.05 -12.86 -4.53
N SER A 226 13.87 -12.51 -4.01
CA SER A 226 13.17 -11.25 -4.31
C SER A 226 14.07 -10.04 -4.08
N ALA A 227 14.84 -10.01 -2.99
CA ALA A 227 15.82 -8.96 -2.71
C ALA A 227 16.91 -8.85 -3.78
N LYS A 228 17.31 -9.98 -4.39
CA LYS A 228 18.28 -10.00 -5.48
C LYS A 228 17.67 -9.54 -6.80
N LEU A 229 16.42 -9.93 -7.10
CA LEU A 229 15.68 -9.53 -8.30
C LEU A 229 15.58 -7.99 -8.42
N ILE A 230 15.29 -7.34 -7.29
CA ILE A 230 15.09 -5.88 -7.23
C ILE A 230 16.41 -5.11 -7.10
N SER A 231 17.56 -5.79 -7.03
CA SER A 231 18.88 -5.19 -6.83
C SER A 231 19.83 -5.52 -7.98
N THR A 232 21.13 -5.66 -7.69
CA THR A 232 22.18 -5.82 -8.68
C THR A 232 23.02 -7.06 -8.41
N TYR A 233 23.69 -7.56 -9.46
CA TYR A 233 24.76 -8.54 -9.37
C TYR A 233 26.09 -7.95 -9.85
N LEU A 234 27.21 -8.51 -9.42
CA LEU A 234 28.53 -8.10 -9.89
C LEU A 234 28.84 -8.84 -11.19
N ASP A 235 29.14 -8.09 -12.23
CA ASP A 235 29.62 -8.62 -13.50
C ASP A 235 30.95 -9.35 -13.31
N PHE A 236 31.18 -10.46 -14.00
CA PHE A 236 32.42 -11.21 -13.83
C PHE A 236 33.64 -10.45 -14.38
N PHE A 237 33.53 -9.90 -15.59
CA PHE A 237 34.64 -9.29 -16.30
C PHE A 237 34.93 -7.84 -15.90
N THR A 238 34.00 -7.17 -15.22
CA THR A 238 34.12 -5.75 -14.85
C THR A 238 33.82 -5.51 -13.38
N GLY A 239 34.24 -4.37 -12.83
CA GLY A 239 33.84 -3.91 -11.48
C GLY A 239 32.40 -3.36 -11.43
N LYS A 240 31.58 -3.59 -12.46
CA LYS A 240 30.25 -2.97 -12.57
C LYS A 240 29.20 -3.82 -11.87
N SER A 241 28.35 -3.17 -11.09
CA SER A 241 27.12 -3.76 -10.55
C SER A 241 25.98 -3.55 -11.55
N LEU A 242 25.34 -4.63 -11.99
CA LEU A 242 24.33 -4.62 -13.05
C LEU A 242 22.97 -5.06 -12.50
N PRO A 243 21.85 -4.36 -12.80
CA PRO A 243 20.53 -4.76 -12.33
C PRO A 243 20.12 -6.13 -12.87
N VAL A 244 19.53 -6.98 -12.04
CA VAL A 244 18.98 -8.27 -12.50
C VAL A 244 17.78 -8.05 -13.42
N SER A 245 16.96 -7.03 -13.12
CA SER A 245 15.76 -6.68 -13.87
C SER A 245 16.01 -6.15 -15.30
N ARG A 246 17.26 -5.93 -15.73
CA ARG A 246 17.58 -5.33 -17.04
C ARG A 246 17.32 -6.29 -18.21
N LYS A 247 17.00 -5.74 -19.39
CA LYS A 247 16.71 -6.53 -20.61
C LYS A 247 17.83 -7.51 -20.99
N GLN A 248 19.09 -7.11 -20.86
CA GLN A 248 20.24 -7.99 -21.17
C GLN A 248 20.31 -9.20 -20.24
N CYS A 249 19.89 -9.04 -18.98
CA CYS A 249 19.91 -10.14 -18.01
C CYS A 249 18.69 -11.05 -18.18
N LEU A 250 17.48 -10.49 -18.24
CA LEU A 250 16.24 -11.29 -18.31
C LEU A 250 15.99 -11.88 -19.71
N GLY A 251 16.29 -11.14 -20.79
CA GLY A 251 15.92 -11.56 -22.14
C GLY A 251 14.40 -11.77 -22.27
N ASN A 252 14.01 -12.89 -22.89
CA ASN A 252 12.61 -13.34 -23.02
C ASN A 252 12.27 -14.44 -22.00
N ALA A 253 12.98 -14.51 -20.86
CA ALA A 253 12.79 -15.56 -19.88
C ALA A 253 11.41 -15.48 -19.19
N LEU A 254 10.86 -16.64 -18.83
CA LEU A 254 9.73 -16.74 -17.90
C LEU A 254 10.21 -16.36 -16.49
N ILE A 255 9.46 -15.52 -15.78
CA ILE A 255 9.76 -15.18 -14.39
C ILE A 255 8.68 -15.80 -13.51
N VAL A 256 9.08 -16.72 -12.64
CA VAL A 256 8.20 -17.37 -11.68
C VAL A 256 8.50 -16.81 -10.29
N ILE A 257 7.50 -16.21 -9.65
CA ILE A 257 7.61 -15.58 -8.34
C ILE A 257 6.76 -16.38 -7.35
N ASP A 258 7.42 -17.11 -6.45
CA ASP A 258 6.73 -17.79 -5.35
C ASP A 258 6.42 -16.78 -4.23
N GLU A 259 5.23 -16.91 -3.65
CA GLU A 259 4.67 -15.97 -2.67
C GLU A 259 4.73 -14.50 -3.18
N ILE A 260 4.18 -14.23 -4.38
CA ILE A 260 4.22 -12.90 -5.02
C ILE A 260 3.70 -11.76 -4.13
N ASP A 261 2.73 -12.01 -3.27
CA ASP A 261 2.15 -11.03 -2.33
C ASP A 261 3.21 -10.47 -1.35
N ASN A 262 4.20 -11.27 -0.97
CA ASN A 262 5.31 -10.85 -0.11
C ASN A 262 6.39 -10.04 -0.87
N LEU A 263 6.32 -9.92 -2.19
CA LEU A 263 7.29 -9.14 -2.97
C LEU A 263 7.11 -7.62 -2.76
N LYS A 264 5.86 -7.14 -2.63
CA LYS A 264 5.55 -5.71 -2.41
C LYS A 264 6.30 -5.10 -1.22
N PRO A 265 6.22 -5.64 0.01
CA PRO A 265 6.92 -5.06 1.15
C PRO A 265 8.45 -5.05 0.95
N ILE A 266 9.02 -6.07 0.31
CA ILE A 266 10.46 -6.14 0.02
C ILE A 266 10.88 -5.01 -0.95
N ILE A 267 10.08 -4.75 -1.99
CA ILE A 267 10.32 -3.64 -2.92
C ILE A 267 10.20 -2.30 -2.19
N LEU A 268 9.13 -2.10 -1.41
CA LEU A 268 8.89 -0.85 -0.70
C LEU A 268 10.01 -0.55 0.30
N ASP A 269 10.44 -1.55 1.07
CA ASP A 269 11.54 -1.42 2.01
C ASP A 269 12.81 -0.96 1.31
N LYS A 270 13.14 -1.56 0.15
CA LYS A 270 14.28 -1.15 -0.66
C LYS A 270 14.13 0.28 -1.19
N ILE A 271 12.95 0.66 -1.66
CA ILE A 271 12.67 2.01 -2.16
C ILE A 271 12.91 3.03 -1.06
N ILE A 272 12.42 2.77 0.16
CA ILE A 272 12.59 3.68 1.31
C ILE A 272 14.07 3.74 1.72
N ASP A 273 14.75 2.59 1.83
CA ASP A 273 16.18 2.53 2.16
C ASP A 273 17.02 3.30 1.15
N ASP A 274 16.81 3.06 -0.14
CA ASP A 274 17.53 3.75 -1.20
C ASP A 274 17.24 5.25 -1.14
N ALA A 275 16.00 5.65 -0.89
CA ALA A 275 15.59 7.04 -0.78
C ALA A 275 16.28 7.79 0.38
N GLN A 276 16.50 7.12 1.51
CA GLN A 276 17.15 7.67 2.71
C GLN A 276 18.68 7.78 2.63
N ARG A 277 19.35 7.05 1.73
CA ARG A 277 20.82 7.07 1.59
C ARG A 277 21.41 8.39 1.09
N PHE A 278 20.58 9.27 0.52
CA PHE A 278 21.02 10.55 -0.05
C PHE A 278 20.10 11.69 0.39
N PRO A 279 20.09 12.10 1.68
CA PRO A 279 19.43 13.33 2.08
C PRO A 279 20.29 14.48 1.57
N ILE A 280 19.99 14.95 0.37
CA ILE A 280 20.70 16.08 -0.25
C ILE A 280 20.26 17.32 0.48
N ASP A 281 21.20 18.12 0.95
CA ASP A 281 20.89 19.51 1.24
C ASP A 281 20.61 20.21 -0.08
N PHE A 282 19.32 20.40 -0.37
CA PHE A 282 18.86 20.79 -1.70
C PHE A 282 19.43 22.15 -2.12
N LEU A 283 19.56 23.09 -1.17
CA LEU A 283 19.92 24.47 -1.48
C LEU A 283 21.37 24.58 -2.02
N PRO A 284 22.40 24.00 -1.38
CA PRO A 284 23.74 23.89 -1.97
C PRO A 284 23.75 23.21 -3.34
N PHE A 285 23.03 22.10 -3.51
CA PHE A 285 22.93 21.41 -4.79
C PHE A 285 22.34 22.32 -5.88
N PHE A 286 21.27 23.06 -5.58
CA PHE A 286 20.67 24.01 -6.50
C PHE A 286 21.66 25.12 -6.91
N LYS A 287 22.38 25.72 -5.94
CA LYS A 287 23.39 26.75 -6.19
C LYS A 287 24.52 26.22 -7.10
N GLU A 288 24.94 24.97 -6.90
CA GLU A 288 25.94 24.30 -7.74
C GLU A 288 25.45 24.13 -9.20
N VAL A 289 24.20 23.67 -9.39
CA VAL A 289 23.61 23.55 -10.73
C VAL A 289 23.43 24.92 -11.38
N TYR A 290 22.99 25.93 -10.62
CA TYR A 290 22.83 27.31 -11.08
C TYR A 290 24.15 27.87 -11.61
N ALA A 291 25.23 27.75 -10.83
CA ALA A 291 26.57 28.13 -11.27
C ALA A 291 26.99 27.34 -12.52
N GLY A 292 26.81 26.02 -12.51
CA GLY A 292 27.17 25.15 -13.64
C GLY A 292 26.47 25.49 -14.95
N VAL A 293 25.20 25.89 -14.90
CA VAL A 293 24.42 26.25 -16.09
C VAL A 293 24.73 27.69 -16.56
N ASN A 294 24.98 28.62 -15.64
CA ASN A 294 25.18 30.04 -15.93
C ASN A 294 26.63 30.48 -16.18
N HIS A 295 27.63 29.75 -15.70
CA HIS A 295 29.05 30.03 -15.98
C HIS A 295 29.37 30.01 -17.50
N PRO A 296 30.42 30.74 -17.96
CA PRO A 296 30.67 30.94 -19.38
C PRO A 296 30.91 29.62 -20.12
N GLN A 297 29.92 29.25 -20.93
CA GLN A 297 29.87 28.06 -21.79
C GLN A 297 31.05 27.94 -22.79
N LYS A 298 31.97 28.91 -22.84
CA LYS A 298 33.03 29.08 -23.84
C LYS A 298 34.26 28.18 -23.62
N LYS A 299 34.44 27.56 -22.45
CA LYS A 299 35.59 26.67 -22.15
C LYS A 299 35.31 25.17 -22.27
N ARG A 300 34.14 24.77 -22.80
CA ARG A 300 33.70 23.35 -22.85
C ARG A 300 34.01 22.70 -24.20
N PRO A 301 34.23 21.37 -24.25
CA PRO A 301 34.42 20.65 -25.52
C PRO A 301 33.23 20.84 -26.48
N VAL A 302 33.52 21.27 -27.72
CA VAL A 302 32.52 21.53 -28.77
C VAL A 302 31.60 20.32 -29.01
N GLY A 303 32.16 19.11 -28.88
CA GLY A 303 31.45 17.85 -29.06
C GLY A 303 30.30 17.62 -28.08
N ILE A 304 30.47 18.03 -26.81
CA ILE A 304 29.46 17.91 -25.75
C ILE A 304 28.48 19.09 -25.82
N LEU A 305 28.96 20.31 -26.05
CA LEU A 305 28.12 21.50 -26.17
C LEU A 305 27.03 21.37 -27.24
N LYS A 306 27.34 20.73 -28.38
CA LYS A 306 26.34 20.45 -29.43
C LYS A 306 25.19 19.57 -28.94
N ILE A 307 25.45 18.63 -28.04
CA ILE A 307 24.43 17.74 -27.46
C ILE A 307 23.60 18.50 -26.44
N LEU A 308 24.25 19.23 -25.52
CA LEU A 308 23.55 20.01 -24.49
C LEU A 308 22.59 21.05 -25.09
N ARG A 309 22.99 21.70 -26.20
CA ARG A 309 22.21 22.75 -26.88
C ARG A 309 21.17 22.21 -27.86
N LYS A 310 21.17 20.90 -28.14
CA LYS A 310 20.21 20.30 -29.07
C LYS A 310 18.79 20.59 -28.60
N ASP A 311 17.89 20.90 -29.54
CA ASP A 311 16.48 21.18 -29.28
C ASP A 311 16.24 22.25 -28.18
N HIS A 312 17.16 23.22 -28.08
CA HIS A 312 17.14 24.29 -27.07
C HIS A 312 17.15 23.82 -25.60
N GLN A 313 17.50 22.57 -25.32
CA GLN A 313 17.38 21.96 -23.98
C GLN A 313 18.18 22.73 -22.91
N LEU A 314 19.45 23.07 -23.16
CA LEU A 314 20.26 23.83 -22.20
C LEU A 314 19.73 25.26 -21.96
N SER A 315 19.20 25.93 -22.98
CA SER A 315 18.56 27.24 -22.81
C SER A 315 17.28 27.14 -21.98
N THR A 316 16.45 26.13 -22.22
CA THR A 316 15.24 25.87 -21.44
C THR A 316 15.56 25.60 -19.97
N LEU A 317 16.60 24.79 -19.70
CA LEU A 317 17.09 24.56 -18.33
C LEU A 317 17.58 25.87 -17.69
N LYS A 318 18.32 26.70 -18.44
CA LYS A 318 18.78 28.01 -17.97
C LYS A 318 17.63 28.96 -17.64
N HIS A 319 16.58 29.01 -18.46
CA HIS A 319 15.39 29.80 -18.14
C HIS A 319 14.68 29.28 -16.90
N LEU A 320 14.47 27.97 -16.78
CA LEU A 320 13.83 27.36 -15.63
C LEU A 320 14.58 27.67 -14.33
N ILE A 321 15.90 27.48 -14.31
CA ILE A 321 16.70 27.66 -13.09
C ILE A 321 16.77 29.12 -12.66
N ASN A 322 16.88 30.06 -13.60
CA ASN A 322 16.89 31.49 -13.30
C ASN A 322 15.53 31.97 -12.78
N ASN A 323 14.43 31.48 -13.37
CA ASN A 323 13.09 31.79 -12.89
C ASN A 323 12.87 31.27 -11.46
N LEU A 324 13.32 30.05 -11.14
CA LEU A 324 13.23 29.50 -9.78
C LEU A 324 14.11 30.25 -8.78
N ALA A 325 15.33 30.62 -9.18
CA ALA A 325 16.24 31.39 -8.35
C ALA A 325 15.64 32.74 -7.95
N GLN A 326 15.04 33.44 -8.92
CA GLN A 326 14.42 34.74 -8.70
C GLN A 326 13.09 34.64 -7.93
N GLU A 327 12.19 33.71 -8.29
CA GLU A 327 10.84 33.62 -7.68
C GLU A 327 10.89 33.25 -6.19
N TYR A 328 11.93 32.52 -5.77
CA TYR A 328 12.06 32.00 -4.41
C TYR A 328 13.36 32.40 -3.72
N GLU A 329 14.13 33.35 -4.25
CA GLU A 329 15.40 33.81 -3.66
C GLU A 329 16.36 32.66 -3.31
N LEU A 330 16.52 31.68 -4.22
CA LEU A 330 17.31 30.46 -3.95
C LEU A 330 18.83 30.69 -3.94
N GLU A 331 19.28 31.90 -4.27
CA GLU A 331 20.69 32.30 -4.14
C GLU A 331 21.02 32.71 -2.68
N GLU A 332 20.03 33.17 -1.90
CA GLU A 332 20.18 33.49 -0.48
C GLU A 332 20.22 32.22 0.40
N ASP A 333 20.63 32.36 1.66
CA ASP A 333 20.54 31.29 2.64
C ASP A 333 19.17 31.29 3.32
N TYR A 334 18.64 30.10 3.58
CA TYR A 334 17.37 29.92 4.27
C TYR A 334 17.62 29.65 5.74
N LYS A 335 16.89 30.28 6.67
CA LYS A 335 17.06 30.07 8.11
C LYS A 335 15.73 29.97 8.87
N THR A 336 15.56 28.91 9.65
CA THR A 336 14.45 28.75 10.60
C THR A 336 14.61 29.65 11.82
N VAL A 337 13.51 30.25 12.27
CA VAL A 337 13.47 31.20 13.40
C VAL A 337 12.39 30.78 14.40
N ASN A 338 12.69 30.90 15.70
CA ASN A 338 11.80 30.60 16.83
C ASN A 338 11.33 29.12 16.94
N ILE A 339 12.15 28.17 16.49
CA ILE A 339 11.86 26.73 16.62
C ILE A 339 12.89 26.08 17.54
N GLN A 340 12.40 25.38 18.57
CA GLN A 340 13.24 24.68 19.55
C GLN A 340 13.63 23.27 19.08
N THR A 341 12.94 22.70 18.10
CA THR A 341 13.19 21.35 17.57
C THR A 341 14.18 21.37 16.41
N THR A 342 15.17 20.48 16.46
CA THR A 342 16.24 20.40 15.45
C THR A 342 15.84 19.69 14.17
N ASN A 343 14.69 19.00 14.10
CA ASN A 343 14.23 18.28 12.92
C ASN A 343 12.74 18.50 12.66
N ASN A 344 12.41 19.05 11.49
CA ASN A 344 11.03 19.26 11.04
C ASN A 344 10.78 18.50 9.74
N PHE A 345 9.61 17.90 9.55
CA PHE A 345 9.28 17.14 8.34
C PHE A 345 8.07 17.72 7.60
N ILE A 346 8.13 17.64 6.27
CA ILE A 346 7.09 18.11 5.35
C ILE A 346 6.85 17.00 4.33
N PHE A 347 5.66 16.42 4.33
CA PHE A 347 5.23 15.44 3.34
C PHE A 347 4.49 16.16 2.24
N THR A 348 4.89 15.94 0.99
CA THR A 348 4.13 16.43 -0.16
C THR A 348 3.77 15.28 -1.07
N LEU A 349 2.48 15.17 -1.37
CA LEU A 349 1.95 14.32 -2.40
C LEU A 349 1.00 15.18 -3.23
N ASP A 350 1.36 15.38 -4.49
CA ASP A 350 0.62 16.24 -5.41
C ASP A 350 0.36 17.64 -4.81
N ASN A 351 -0.90 18.04 -4.61
CA ASN A 351 -1.29 19.32 -4.02
C ASN A 351 -1.33 19.32 -2.47
N ILE A 352 -1.19 18.16 -1.83
CA ILE A 352 -1.19 18.07 -0.37
C ILE A 352 0.18 18.40 0.19
N THR A 353 0.20 19.12 1.30
CA THR A 353 1.40 19.36 2.09
C THR A 353 1.07 19.23 3.56
N GLU A 354 1.67 18.23 4.22
CA GLU A 354 1.46 17.91 5.63
C GLU A 354 2.73 18.10 6.43
N THR A 355 2.62 18.66 7.64
CA THR A 355 3.78 19.08 8.43
C THR A 355 3.64 18.74 9.90
N THR A 356 4.76 18.73 10.61
CA THR A 356 4.82 18.28 12.01
C THR A 356 4.44 19.37 13.03
N HIS A 357 4.67 20.65 12.71
CA HIS A 357 4.56 21.77 13.66
C HIS A 357 3.70 22.94 13.15
N GLY A 358 2.67 22.64 12.34
CA GLY A 358 1.77 23.64 11.75
C GLY A 358 2.29 24.24 10.43
N PRO A 359 1.58 25.22 9.84
CA PRO A 359 1.93 25.75 8.54
C PRO A 359 3.24 26.55 8.58
N TRP A 360 4.12 26.25 7.63
CA TRP A 360 5.39 26.91 7.42
C TRP A 360 5.28 27.99 6.34
N TRP A 361 5.97 29.10 6.59
CA TRP A 361 6.03 30.25 5.70
C TRP A 361 7.48 30.63 5.44
N SER A 362 7.72 31.20 4.26
CA SER A 362 8.99 31.79 3.89
C SER A 362 8.79 33.25 3.50
N ARG A 363 9.72 34.11 3.93
CA ARG A 363 9.78 35.50 3.50
C ARG A 363 11.23 35.96 3.38
N GLN A 364 11.48 36.90 2.48
CA GLN A 364 12.78 37.55 2.40
C GLN A 364 13.00 38.48 3.60
N ASP A 365 14.14 38.34 4.25
CA ASP A 365 14.64 39.26 5.27
C ASP A 365 15.77 40.09 4.64
N LYS A 366 15.42 41.31 4.18
CA LYS A 366 16.34 42.20 3.47
C LYS A 366 17.47 42.73 4.36
N GLU A 367 17.26 42.81 5.67
CA GLU A 367 18.30 43.30 6.60
C GLU A 367 19.40 42.25 6.78
N LYS A 368 19.01 40.98 6.88
CA LYS A 368 19.94 39.86 7.07
C LYS A 368 20.39 39.19 5.77
N GLN A 369 19.86 39.61 4.61
CA GLN A 369 20.11 39.01 3.30
C GLN A 369 19.90 37.49 3.30
N GLN A 370 18.78 37.07 3.90
CA GLN A 370 18.43 35.66 4.03
C GLN A 370 16.91 35.47 3.87
N VAL A 371 16.50 34.24 3.59
CA VAL A 371 15.10 33.84 3.65
C VAL A 371 14.78 33.28 5.03
N THR A 372 13.85 33.93 5.74
CA THR A 372 13.38 33.45 7.04
C THR A 372 12.27 32.43 6.86
N ILE A 373 12.44 31.25 7.46
CA ILE A 373 11.44 30.19 7.58
C ILE A 373 10.84 30.23 9.00
N TYR A 374 9.51 30.23 9.13
CA TYR A 374 8.86 30.25 10.45
C TYR A 374 7.47 29.62 10.43
N THR A 375 6.96 29.28 11.61
CA THR A 375 5.57 28.85 11.84
C THR A 375 4.75 29.99 12.44
N GLY A 376 3.48 30.12 12.05
CA GLY A 376 2.60 31.17 12.57
C GLY A 376 1.66 31.79 11.53
N LYS A 377 1.40 33.09 11.64
CA LYS A 377 0.54 33.83 10.70
C LYS A 377 1.24 33.97 9.33
N SER A 378 0.45 33.83 8.27
CA SER A 378 0.92 34.03 6.90
C SER A 378 1.51 35.44 6.72
N PRO A 379 2.63 35.59 6.01
CA PRO A 379 3.23 36.89 5.75
C PRO A 379 2.29 37.75 4.88
N GLN A 380 2.10 39.02 5.27
CA GLN A 380 1.32 39.98 4.49
C GLN A 380 2.08 40.50 3.26
N GLU A 381 3.41 40.59 3.34
CA GLU A 381 4.30 41.05 2.26
C GLU A 381 5.51 40.12 2.13
N ASN A 382 6.16 40.11 0.96
CA ASN A 382 7.36 39.32 0.64
C ASN A 382 7.20 37.81 0.89
N ASN A 383 6.00 37.26 0.70
CA ASN A 383 5.75 35.82 0.80
C ASN A 383 6.43 35.07 -0.35
N LEU A 384 7.32 34.13 -0.04
CA LEU A 384 8.01 33.29 -1.03
C LEU A 384 7.33 31.94 -1.25
N HIS A 385 6.10 31.75 -0.74
CA HIS A 385 5.26 30.57 -0.97
C HIS A 385 5.98 29.23 -0.75
N PHE A 386 6.58 29.04 0.43
CA PHE A 386 7.47 27.92 0.79
C PHE A 386 7.07 26.55 0.23
N TYR A 387 5.82 26.11 0.37
CA TYR A 387 5.39 24.80 -0.12
C TYR A 387 5.35 24.71 -1.66
N ARG A 388 5.00 25.79 -2.34
CA ARG A 388 5.07 25.86 -3.82
C ARG A 388 6.51 25.75 -4.28
N MET A 389 7.42 26.41 -3.57
CA MET A 389 8.86 26.30 -3.81
C MET A 389 9.34 24.85 -3.68
N LEU A 390 9.03 24.16 -2.57
CA LEU A 390 9.43 22.75 -2.37
C LEU A 390 8.92 21.82 -3.49
N ARG A 391 7.65 21.97 -3.91
CA ARG A 391 7.10 21.18 -5.02
C ARG A 391 7.82 21.44 -6.35
N ARG A 392 8.08 22.72 -6.66
CA ARG A 392 8.79 23.09 -7.90
C ARG A 392 10.26 22.69 -7.88
N MET A 393 10.90 22.71 -6.72
CA MET A 393 12.22 22.15 -6.49
C MET A 393 12.27 20.65 -6.81
N GLY A 394 11.29 19.87 -6.30
CA GLY A 394 11.17 18.45 -6.62
C GLY A 394 11.03 18.19 -8.12
N HIS A 395 10.17 18.96 -8.80
CA HIS A 395 10.01 18.89 -10.26
C HIS A 395 11.30 19.25 -11.01
N PHE A 396 12.02 20.29 -10.56
CA PHE A 396 13.30 20.71 -11.13
C PHE A 396 14.33 19.57 -11.09
N GLN A 397 14.50 18.91 -9.94
CA GLN A 397 15.45 17.81 -9.79
C GLN A 397 15.15 16.66 -10.75
N MET A 398 13.88 16.28 -10.90
CA MET A 398 13.46 15.25 -11.85
C MET A 398 13.75 15.65 -13.29
N THR A 399 13.47 16.92 -13.65
CA THR A 399 13.74 17.46 -14.98
C THR A 399 15.23 17.43 -15.29
N LEU A 400 16.06 17.87 -14.34
CA LEU A 400 17.51 17.86 -14.45
C LEU A 400 18.04 16.43 -14.64
N ALA A 401 17.58 15.46 -13.85
CA ALA A 401 18.01 14.07 -13.95
C ALA A 401 17.65 13.43 -15.31
N ARG A 402 16.46 13.71 -15.84
CA ARG A 402 16.07 13.27 -17.19
C ARG A 402 16.95 13.89 -18.26
N LEU A 403 17.17 15.20 -18.22
CA LEU A 403 18.02 15.90 -19.19
C LEU A 403 19.46 15.38 -19.17
N ILE A 404 20.07 15.19 -17.99
CA ILE A 404 21.43 14.62 -17.90
C ILE A 404 21.46 13.20 -18.47
N ASN A 405 20.46 12.36 -18.18
CA ASN A 405 20.38 11.03 -18.76
C ASN A 405 20.25 11.06 -20.29
N ASP A 406 19.43 11.95 -20.84
CA ASP A 406 19.24 12.10 -22.29
C ASP A 406 20.53 12.58 -22.97
N TRP A 407 21.19 13.58 -22.39
CA TRP A 407 22.48 14.06 -22.86
C TRP A 407 23.56 12.98 -22.79
N ALA A 408 23.59 12.22 -21.70
CA ALA A 408 24.52 11.11 -21.51
C ALA A 408 24.26 9.99 -22.52
N MET A 409 23.01 9.61 -22.78
CA MET A 409 22.66 8.59 -23.80
C MET A 409 23.09 9.04 -25.20
N GLN A 410 22.81 10.30 -25.57
CA GLN A 410 23.22 10.85 -26.86
C GLN A 410 24.75 10.90 -26.99
N TYR A 411 25.45 11.31 -25.92
CA TYR A 411 26.90 11.37 -25.91
C TYR A 411 27.54 9.99 -25.97
N GLN A 412 26.99 9.04 -25.20
CA GLN A 412 27.37 7.64 -25.23
C GLN A 412 27.28 7.07 -26.65
N GLN A 413 26.14 7.24 -27.31
CA GLN A 413 25.93 6.79 -28.68
C GLN A 413 26.90 7.45 -29.65
N LYS A 414 27.15 8.76 -29.53
CA LYS A 414 28.08 9.48 -30.39
C LYS A 414 29.51 8.94 -30.27
N VAL A 415 30.00 8.74 -29.04
CA VAL A 415 31.34 8.18 -28.79
C VAL A 415 31.41 6.74 -29.31
N ASN A 416 30.39 5.94 -29.07
CA ASN A 416 30.35 4.54 -29.46
C ASN A 416 30.22 4.32 -30.97
N ARG A 417 29.61 5.25 -31.72
CA ARG A 417 29.60 5.20 -33.21
C ARG A 417 30.99 5.37 -33.83
N GLN A 418 31.91 6.03 -33.11
CA GLN A 418 33.29 6.21 -33.56
C GLN A 418 34.20 5.05 -33.14
N ARG A 419 33.68 4.12 -32.34
CA ARG A 419 34.36 2.91 -31.89
C ARG A 419 33.93 1.74 -32.78
N GLN A 420 34.84 0.82 -33.05
CA GLN A 420 34.47 -0.43 -33.71
C GLN A 420 33.59 -1.28 -32.79
N ALA A 421 32.80 -2.21 -33.34
CA ALA A 421 31.88 -3.06 -32.57
C ALA A 421 32.56 -3.88 -31.46
N LEU A 422 33.87 -4.09 -31.58
CA LEU A 422 34.71 -4.89 -30.69
C LEU A 422 35.49 -4.06 -29.65
N ASP A 423 35.52 -2.73 -29.79
CA ASP A 423 36.14 -1.84 -28.82
C ASP A 423 35.35 -1.78 -27.52
N ASN A 424 36.03 -1.48 -26.40
CA ASN A 424 35.37 -1.18 -25.14
C ASN A 424 34.38 -0.03 -25.35
N GLN A 425 33.09 -0.30 -25.21
CA GLN A 425 32.05 0.70 -25.39
C GLN A 425 32.07 1.68 -24.22
N PHE A 426 31.93 2.98 -24.51
CA PHE A 426 31.73 4.01 -23.51
C PHE A 426 30.39 3.74 -22.82
N SER A 427 30.40 3.65 -21.49
CA SER A 427 29.20 3.27 -20.74
C SER A 427 28.34 4.48 -20.40
N LEU A 428 27.05 4.24 -20.17
CA LEU A 428 26.12 5.32 -19.83
C LEU A 428 26.51 6.00 -18.51
N ASN A 429 26.98 5.22 -17.52
CA ASN A 429 27.48 5.75 -16.25
C ASN A 429 28.66 6.72 -16.47
N ASP A 430 29.63 6.31 -17.29
CA ASP A 430 30.80 7.16 -17.60
C ASP A 430 30.36 8.41 -18.37
N ALA A 431 29.36 8.28 -19.25
CA ALA A 431 28.77 9.41 -19.97
C ALA A 431 28.06 10.39 -19.01
N ILE A 432 27.29 9.90 -18.02
CA ILE A 432 26.66 10.73 -16.99
C ILE A 432 27.71 11.50 -16.21
N LEU A 433 28.73 10.81 -15.69
CA LEU A 433 29.83 11.44 -14.97
C LEU A 433 30.51 12.52 -15.82
N THR A 434 30.74 12.25 -17.11
CA THR A 434 31.33 13.21 -18.05
C THR A 434 30.43 14.43 -18.29
N ILE A 435 29.10 14.24 -18.37
CA ILE A 435 28.15 15.36 -18.50
C ILE A 435 28.14 16.20 -17.21
N CYS A 436 28.13 15.56 -16.04
CA CYS A 436 28.22 16.22 -14.74
C CYS A 436 29.55 16.99 -14.58
N ASP A 437 30.68 16.41 -14.99
CA ASP A 437 31.98 17.09 -15.04
C ASP A 437 31.93 18.34 -15.93
N CYS A 438 31.30 18.23 -17.11
CA CYS A 438 31.13 19.35 -18.02
C CYS A 438 30.30 20.48 -17.40
N LEU A 439 29.31 20.15 -16.56
CA LEU A 439 28.50 21.10 -15.81
C LEU A 439 29.19 21.62 -14.54
N GLY A 440 30.37 21.11 -14.18
CA GLY A 440 31.12 21.55 -13.01
C GLY A 440 30.64 20.95 -11.70
N PHE A 441 29.99 19.79 -11.74
CA PHE A 441 29.45 19.18 -10.53
C PHE A 441 30.54 18.67 -9.60
N SER A 442 30.31 18.75 -8.29
CA SER A 442 31.10 18.17 -7.21
C SER A 442 31.04 16.63 -7.23
N THR A 443 31.90 15.98 -6.44
CA THR A 443 31.90 14.51 -6.33
C THR A 443 30.58 14.02 -5.74
N GLU A 444 30.06 14.74 -4.75
CA GLU A 444 28.79 14.49 -4.07
C GLU A 444 27.62 14.61 -5.05
N SER A 445 27.56 15.69 -5.84
CA SER A 445 26.53 15.90 -6.86
C SER A 445 26.59 14.87 -7.99
N LYS A 446 27.79 14.42 -8.39
CA LYS A 446 27.94 13.29 -9.33
C LYS A 446 27.39 11.99 -8.77
N GLN A 447 27.73 11.66 -7.53
CA GLN A 447 27.21 10.47 -6.85
C GLN A 447 25.68 10.53 -6.74
N LEU A 448 25.14 11.70 -6.45
CA LEU A 448 23.71 11.94 -6.47
C LEU A 448 23.10 11.68 -7.86
N MET A 449 23.62 12.28 -8.93
CA MET A 449 23.09 12.08 -10.28
C MET A 449 23.16 10.62 -10.71
N MET A 450 24.22 9.92 -10.31
CA MET A 450 24.35 8.46 -10.48
C MET A 450 23.29 7.68 -9.71
N ALA A 451 23.02 8.05 -8.46
CA ALA A 451 21.97 7.42 -7.65
C ALA A 451 20.57 7.69 -8.24
N LEU A 452 20.29 8.92 -8.67
CA LEU A 452 19.04 9.29 -9.36
C LEU A 452 18.90 8.55 -10.68
N HIS A 453 19.98 8.42 -11.46
CA HIS A 453 20.01 7.61 -12.67
C HIS A 453 19.67 6.15 -12.38
N GLN A 454 20.28 5.54 -11.36
CA GLN A 454 20.00 4.15 -10.99
C GLN A 454 18.53 3.98 -10.57
N ARG A 455 17.98 4.91 -9.79
CA ARG A 455 16.56 4.93 -9.41
C ARG A 455 15.63 5.06 -10.61
N LEU A 456 15.95 5.95 -11.56
CA LEU A 456 15.21 6.11 -12.82
C LEU A 456 15.40 4.90 -13.77
N GLY A 457 16.51 4.16 -13.61
CA GLY A 457 17.01 3.15 -14.54
C GLY A 457 16.64 1.70 -14.22
N HIS A 458 16.02 1.40 -13.07
CA HIS A 458 15.72 0.01 -12.70
C HIS A 458 14.88 -0.72 -13.74
N LEU A 459 14.08 0.01 -14.53
CA LEU A 459 13.44 -0.50 -15.72
C LEU A 459 13.47 0.60 -16.81
N HIS A 460 14.54 0.66 -17.63
CA HIS A 460 14.52 1.40 -18.91
C HIS A 460 13.27 1.05 -19.75
N GLY A 461 12.34 1.98 -19.83
CA GLY A 461 11.14 1.97 -20.65
C GLY A 461 10.70 3.40 -20.84
N LYS A 462 9.93 3.69 -21.90
CA LYS A 462 9.27 5.00 -22.04
C LYS A 462 8.51 5.30 -20.73
N PRO A 463 8.41 6.57 -20.29
CA PRO A 463 7.49 6.91 -19.22
C PRO A 463 6.15 6.25 -19.54
N LEU A 464 5.59 5.51 -18.58
CA LEU A 464 4.24 4.99 -18.70
C LEU A 464 3.36 6.20 -19.00
N ASN A 465 2.80 6.26 -20.22
CA ASN A 465 1.65 7.12 -20.45
C ASN A 465 0.54 6.47 -19.65
N LEU A 466 0.41 6.87 -18.38
CA LEU A 466 -0.70 6.43 -17.55
C LEU A 466 -1.96 6.88 -18.29
N PRO A 467 -2.81 5.97 -18.78
CA PRO A 467 -4.12 6.34 -19.29
C PRO A 467 -4.86 7.12 -18.19
N LYS A 468 -5.76 8.03 -18.61
CA LYS A 468 -6.67 8.71 -17.66
C LYS A 468 -7.73 7.70 -17.20
N GLY A 469 -7.37 6.78 -16.32
CA GLY A 469 -8.32 5.87 -15.68
C GLY A 469 -8.60 6.24 -14.23
N GLN A 470 -9.27 5.33 -13.51
CA GLN A 470 -9.76 5.59 -12.16
C GLN A 470 -8.66 5.39 -11.12
N TYR A 471 -7.71 4.48 -11.32
CA TYR A 471 -6.70 4.12 -10.33
C TYR A 471 -5.36 4.81 -10.57
N GLY A 472 -4.59 4.96 -9.50
CA GLY A 472 -3.21 5.44 -9.58
C GLY A 472 -3.04 6.89 -9.96
N GLN A 473 -4.03 7.73 -9.63
CA GLN A 473 -4.07 9.14 -9.96
C GLN A 473 -3.12 9.99 -9.11
N TYR A 474 -2.67 9.49 -7.95
CA TYR A 474 -1.80 10.22 -7.02
C TYR A 474 -0.46 9.52 -6.78
N LEU A 475 -0.36 8.59 -5.83
CA LEU A 475 0.91 7.99 -5.40
C LEU A 475 1.56 7.22 -6.55
N GLN A 476 0.78 6.45 -7.29
CA GLN A 476 1.25 5.74 -8.48
C GLN A 476 1.50 6.69 -9.66
N ARG A 477 0.92 7.89 -9.73
CA ARG A 477 1.25 8.88 -10.77
C ARG A 477 2.51 9.67 -10.43
N THR A 478 2.47 10.42 -9.33
CA THR A 478 3.46 11.45 -8.96
C THR A 478 4.51 10.99 -7.97
N GLY A 479 4.27 9.87 -7.28
CA GLY A 479 5.09 9.45 -6.15
C GLY A 479 4.90 10.32 -4.90
N LEU A 480 5.75 10.10 -3.91
CA LEU A 480 5.76 10.78 -2.60
C LEU A 480 7.07 11.56 -2.42
N GLN A 481 7.00 12.75 -1.82
CA GLN A 481 8.18 13.52 -1.44
C GLN A 481 8.13 13.85 0.06
N LEU A 482 9.30 13.81 0.70
CA LEU A 482 9.50 14.16 2.09
C LEU A 482 10.67 15.14 2.18
N PHE A 483 10.42 16.30 2.75
CA PHE A 483 11.44 17.28 3.08
C PHE A 483 11.70 17.26 4.59
N SER A 484 12.96 17.38 4.97
CA SER A 484 13.41 17.53 6.35
C SER A 484 14.17 18.84 6.50
N MET A 485 13.88 19.59 7.55
CA MET A 485 14.60 20.82 7.87
C MET A 485 15.40 20.60 9.15
N THR A 486 16.70 20.81 9.08
CA THR A 486 17.62 20.56 10.20
C THR A 486 18.49 21.77 10.47
N ASP A 487 18.45 22.25 11.71
CA ASP A 487 19.37 23.26 12.25
C ASP A 487 20.50 22.58 13.05
N GLY A 488 21.70 23.15 13.01
CA GLY A 488 22.82 22.72 13.83
C GLY A 488 24.00 23.69 13.75
N ASP A 489 24.91 23.59 14.71
CA ASP A 489 26.05 24.52 14.85
C ASP A 489 26.97 24.52 13.62
N ALA A 490 27.14 23.36 12.97
CA ALA A 490 27.91 23.23 11.73
C ALA A 490 27.35 24.07 10.56
N HIS A 491 26.08 24.48 10.65
CA HIS A 491 25.39 25.33 9.69
C HIS A 491 24.67 26.47 10.41
N LEU A 492 25.33 27.14 11.36
CA LEU A 492 24.71 28.16 12.21
C LEU A 492 23.83 29.19 11.46
N ASN A 493 24.31 29.65 10.30
CA ASN A 493 23.67 30.71 9.51
C ASN A 493 22.60 30.20 8.51
N ARG A 494 22.38 28.89 8.39
CA ARG A 494 21.40 28.34 7.45
C ARG A 494 20.75 27.05 7.96
N THR A 495 19.56 26.76 7.49
CA THR A 495 18.86 25.51 7.77
C THR A 495 19.10 24.55 6.62
N SER A 496 19.54 23.34 6.94
CA SER A 496 19.72 22.29 5.94
C SER A 496 18.37 21.78 5.48
N LEU A 497 18.14 21.77 4.17
CA LEU A 497 16.89 21.29 3.55
C LEU A 497 17.12 19.93 2.92
N GLY A 498 16.99 18.87 3.71
CA GLY A 498 17.03 17.49 3.24
C GLY A 498 15.79 17.14 2.43
N ALA A 499 15.94 16.39 1.33
CA ALA A 499 14.81 15.93 0.53
C ALA A 499 14.93 14.45 0.16
N VAL A 500 13.81 13.74 0.26
CA VAL A 500 13.64 12.33 -0.06
C VAL A 500 12.51 12.19 -1.06
N PHE A 501 12.78 11.57 -2.20
CA PHE A 501 11.82 11.40 -3.29
C PHE A 501 11.59 9.91 -3.58
N ILE A 502 10.33 9.49 -3.52
CA ILE A 502 9.86 8.15 -3.85
C ILE A 502 9.02 8.27 -5.11
N GLN A 503 9.61 7.96 -6.26
CA GLN A 503 8.98 8.11 -7.59
C GLN A 503 8.54 6.76 -8.17
N GLU A 504 9.33 5.73 -7.89
CA GLU A 504 8.97 4.35 -8.21
C GLU A 504 8.13 3.78 -7.07
N THR A 505 7.10 3.02 -7.43
CA THR A 505 6.27 2.24 -6.51
C THR A 505 6.47 0.75 -6.79
N PRO A 506 6.18 -0.15 -5.84
CA PRO A 506 6.13 -1.58 -6.09
C PRO A 506 5.26 -1.95 -7.30
N GLU A 507 4.11 -1.30 -7.48
CA GLU A 507 3.22 -1.52 -8.61
C GLU A 507 3.90 -1.17 -9.94
N LYS A 508 4.59 -0.03 -10.03
CA LYS A 508 5.36 0.33 -11.23
C LYS A 508 6.46 -0.67 -11.52
N PHE A 509 7.13 -1.18 -10.48
CA PHE A 509 8.17 -2.20 -10.64
C PHE A 509 7.59 -3.48 -11.26
N LEU A 510 6.50 -4.01 -10.68
CA LEU A 510 5.85 -5.23 -11.17
C LEU A 510 5.28 -5.04 -12.58
N LEU A 511 4.63 -3.90 -12.84
CA LEU A 511 4.09 -3.56 -14.16
C LEU A 511 5.18 -3.55 -15.24
N LYS A 512 6.30 -2.88 -15.00
CA LYS A 512 7.42 -2.83 -15.95
C LYS A 512 8.12 -4.18 -16.10
N LEU A 513 8.08 -5.05 -15.09
CA LEU A 513 8.54 -6.44 -15.20
C LEU A 513 7.60 -7.23 -16.13
N ALA A 514 6.29 -7.13 -15.90
CA ALA A 514 5.25 -7.79 -16.68
C ALA A 514 5.16 -7.29 -18.13
N GLN A 515 5.48 -6.02 -18.40
CA GLN A 515 5.53 -5.49 -19.78
C GLN A 515 6.74 -6.00 -20.58
N ARG A 516 7.75 -6.57 -19.91
CA ARG A 516 8.98 -7.04 -20.58
C ARG A 516 8.94 -8.50 -20.99
N GLY A 517 8.22 -9.31 -20.25
CA GLY A 517 8.18 -10.75 -20.43
C GLY A 517 7.10 -11.40 -19.58
N PRO A 518 6.86 -12.71 -19.76
CA PRO A 518 5.88 -13.45 -19.00
C PRO A 518 6.27 -13.54 -17.52
N VAL A 519 5.40 -13.08 -16.63
CA VAL A 519 5.55 -13.20 -15.17
C VAL A 519 4.42 -14.06 -14.62
N LEU A 520 4.77 -15.15 -13.92
CA LEU A 520 3.85 -16.01 -13.19
C LEU A 520 4.04 -15.79 -11.69
N GLY A 521 3.07 -15.14 -11.05
CA GLY A 521 3.03 -14.95 -9.60
C GLY A 521 2.14 -15.98 -8.93
N VAL A 522 2.66 -16.73 -7.96
CA VAL A 522 1.88 -17.75 -7.25
C VAL A 522 1.85 -17.43 -5.76
N SER A 523 0.66 -17.38 -5.15
CA SER A 523 0.53 -17.27 -3.71
C SER A 523 -0.84 -17.75 -3.23
N ALA A 524 -0.95 -18.11 -1.96
CA ALA A 524 -2.23 -18.47 -1.33
C ALA A 524 -3.13 -17.26 -1.10
N THR A 525 -2.54 -16.06 -1.07
CA THR A 525 -3.23 -14.82 -0.68
C THR A 525 -3.17 -13.75 -1.76
N VAL A 526 -2.83 -14.13 -3.00
CA VAL A 526 -2.77 -13.17 -4.13
C VAL A 526 -4.14 -12.60 -4.47
N ASP A 527 -5.22 -13.38 -4.30
CA ASP A 527 -6.60 -12.97 -4.57
C ASP A 527 -7.25 -12.24 -3.38
N VAL A 528 -6.53 -12.06 -2.26
CA VAL A 528 -7.01 -11.24 -1.14
C VAL A 528 -6.83 -9.77 -1.51
N GLU A 529 -7.94 -9.05 -1.57
CA GLU A 529 -7.97 -7.63 -1.92
C GLU A 529 -7.35 -6.76 -0.81
N THR A 530 -6.14 -6.22 -1.05
CA THR A 530 -5.51 -5.25 -0.15
C THR A 530 -4.32 -4.53 -0.78
N VAL A 531 -4.32 -3.20 -0.74
CA VAL A 531 -3.16 -2.38 -1.13
C VAL A 531 -2.17 -2.17 0.02
N LEU A 532 -2.49 -2.58 1.24
CA LEU A 532 -1.63 -2.42 2.42
C LEU A 532 -0.58 -3.54 2.54
N GLY A 533 -0.85 -4.70 1.95
CA GLY A 533 0.19 -5.73 1.89
C GLY A 533 0.10 -6.72 0.75
N ASN A 534 -0.63 -6.35 -0.31
CA ASN A 534 -0.49 -6.93 -1.64
C ASN A 534 -0.43 -5.79 -2.66
N PHE A 535 -0.07 -6.09 -3.91
CA PHE A 535 -0.09 -5.10 -4.99
C PHE A 535 -1.50 -4.57 -5.23
N ASP A 536 -1.58 -3.32 -5.69
CA ASP A 536 -2.82 -2.77 -6.21
C ASP A 536 -3.14 -3.43 -7.56
N PHE A 537 -3.92 -4.51 -7.51
CA PHE A 537 -4.34 -5.23 -8.71
C PHE A 537 -5.41 -4.48 -9.51
N ASN A 538 -6.10 -3.50 -8.91
CA ASN A 538 -7.02 -2.64 -9.66
C ASN A 538 -6.22 -1.73 -10.60
N PHE A 539 -5.16 -1.10 -10.09
CA PHE A 539 -4.20 -0.38 -10.91
C PHE A 539 -3.52 -1.27 -11.96
N LEU A 540 -3.01 -2.44 -11.58
CA LEU A 540 -2.35 -3.33 -12.54
C LEU A 540 -3.31 -3.80 -13.65
N ARG A 541 -4.59 -4.05 -13.33
CA ARG A 541 -5.62 -4.41 -14.31
C ARG A 541 -5.90 -3.27 -15.27
N GLU A 542 -5.96 -2.03 -14.79
CA GLU A 542 -6.11 -0.85 -15.64
C GLU A 542 -4.94 -0.69 -16.63
N GLN A 543 -3.71 -0.97 -16.19
CA GLN A 543 -2.50 -0.78 -17.00
C GLN A 543 -2.20 -1.95 -17.96
N LEU A 544 -2.53 -3.18 -17.58
CA LEU A 544 -2.25 -4.38 -18.38
C LEU A 544 -3.45 -4.84 -19.22
N GLY A 545 -4.68 -4.49 -18.83
CA GLY A 545 -5.89 -4.99 -19.48
C GLY A 545 -5.89 -6.52 -19.56
N ASP A 546 -6.10 -7.04 -20.78
CA ASP A 546 -6.12 -8.48 -21.07
C ASP A 546 -4.77 -9.18 -20.83
N HIS A 547 -3.67 -8.44 -20.62
CA HIS A 547 -2.37 -9.00 -20.25
C HIS A 547 -2.23 -9.31 -18.75
N LEU A 548 -3.23 -9.00 -17.92
CA LEU A 548 -3.35 -9.48 -16.54
C LEU A 548 -4.27 -10.71 -16.50
N LEU A 549 -3.71 -11.88 -16.25
CA LEU A 549 -4.38 -13.18 -16.35
C LEU A 549 -4.66 -13.77 -14.98
N ASP A 550 -5.85 -14.35 -14.82
CA ASP A 550 -6.24 -15.13 -13.65
C ASP A 550 -6.06 -16.63 -13.92
N GLY A 551 -4.96 -17.19 -13.42
CA GLY A 551 -4.63 -18.60 -13.60
C GLY A 551 -5.60 -19.56 -12.91
N ASN A 552 -6.46 -19.10 -11.99
CA ASN A 552 -7.47 -19.96 -11.35
C ASN A 552 -8.56 -20.41 -12.35
N GLN A 553 -8.86 -19.57 -13.34
CA GLN A 553 -9.86 -19.85 -14.38
C GLN A 553 -9.42 -21.00 -15.29
N ASP A 554 -8.11 -21.16 -15.47
CA ASP A 554 -7.51 -22.20 -16.30
C ASP A 554 -7.36 -23.56 -15.61
N LEU A 555 -7.58 -23.65 -14.30
CA LEU A 555 -7.46 -24.90 -13.54
C LEU A 555 -8.57 -25.89 -13.90
N SER A 556 -8.21 -27.16 -14.15
CA SER A 556 -9.19 -28.23 -14.32
C SER A 556 -9.92 -28.57 -13.00
N ALA A 557 -11.08 -29.21 -13.11
CA ALA A 557 -11.85 -29.67 -11.95
C ALA A 557 -11.02 -30.61 -11.05
N THR A 558 -10.18 -31.45 -11.65
CA THR A 558 -9.27 -32.35 -10.93
C THR A 558 -8.24 -31.58 -10.11
N THR A 559 -7.59 -30.55 -10.68
CA THR A 559 -6.63 -29.71 -9.93
C THR A 559 -7.33 -28.94 -8.80
N ARG A 560 -8.54 -28.42 -9.03
CA ARG A 560 -9.34 -27.77 -7.98
C ARG A 560 -9.67 -28.73 -6.83
N GLN A 561 -10.05 -29.96 -7.14
CA GLN A 561 -10.28 -31.00 -6.13
C GLN A 561 -9.00 -31.36 -5.36
N GLN A 562 -7.84 -31.36 -6.02
CA GLN A 562 -6.55 -31.56 -5.35
C GLN A 562 -6.19 -30.39 -4.42
N PHE A 563 -6.58 -29.16 -4.75
CA PHE A 563 -6.37 -27.99 -3.90
C PHE A 563 -7.28 -27.99 -2.66
N ASP A 564 -8.45 -28.61 -2.73
CA ASP A 564 -9.42 -28.68 -1.63
C ASP A 564 -9.00 -29.68 -0.53
N VAL A 565 -8.04 -29.26 0.31
CA VAL A 565 -7.62 -29.99 1.52
C VAL A 565 -8.80 -30.16 2.48
N SER A 566 -9.71 -29.18 2.55
CA SER A 566 -10.87 -29.21 3.45
C SER A 566 -11.86 -30.31 3.09
N GLN A 567 -12.09 -30.56 1.80
CA GLN A 567 -12.91 -31.67 1.34
C GLN A 567 -12.31 -33.02 1.77
N ARG A 568 -10.99 -33.20 1.62
CA ARG A 568 -10.31 -34.43 2.09
C ARG A 568 -10.44 -34.61 3.61
N CYS A 569 -10.29 -33.54 4.38
CA CYS A 569 -10.51 -33.57 5.82
C CYS A 569 -11.95 -34.02 6.16
N ARG A 570 -12.97 -33.43 5.52
CA ARG A 570 -14.38 -33.77 5.75
C ARG A 570 -14.70 -35.23 5.42
N GLN A 571 -14.15 -35.74 4.31
CA GLN A 571 -14.36 -37.14 3.88
C GLN A 571 -13.82 -38.15 4.90
N GLN A 572 -12.77 -37.79 5.64
CA GLN A 572 -12.16 -38.63 6.68
C GLN A 572 -12.70 -38.31 8.09
N GLY A 573 -13.77 -37.51 8.21
CA GLY A 573 -14.39 -37.18 9.50
C GLY A 573 -13.61 -36.19 10.37
N ILE A 574 -12.62 -35.48 9.82
CA ILE A 574 -11.88 -34.45 10.54
C ILE A 574 -12.73 -33.19 10.66
N SER A 575 -12.71 -32.58 11.85
CA SER A 575 -13.49 -31.38 12.18
C SER A 575 -12.60 -30.23 12.65
N VAL A 576 -13.06 -29.00 12.43
CA VAL A 576 -12.44 -27.79 12.98
C VAL A 576 -13.46 -27.11 13.89
N LYS A 577 -13.11 -26.92 15.16
CA LYS A 577 -13.95 -26.28 16.16
C LYS A 577 -13.50 -24.84 16.38
N ILE A 578 -14.34 -23.87 16.02
CA ILE A 578 -14.13 -22.45 16.32
C ILE A 578 -14.67 -22.17 17.72
N LEU A 579 -13.84 -21.55 18.56
CA LEU A 579 -14.17 -21.18 19.92
C LEU A 579 -13.78 -19.72 20.20
N PRO A 580 -14.73 -18.76 20.28
CA PRO A 580 -14.37 -17.40 20.64
C PRO A 580 -13.87 -17.35 22.09
N VAL A 581 -12.92 -16.47 22.36
CA VAL A 581 -12.49 -16.11 23.72
C VAL A 581 -13.66 -15.55 24.52
N ILE A 582 -13.62 -15.72 25.84
CA ILE A 582 -14.63 -15.16 26.74
C ILE A 582 -14.40 -13.65 26.83
N SER A 583 -15.38 -12.80 26.48
CA SER A 583 -15.24 -11.33 26.55
C SER A 583 -15.70 -10.70 27.87
N GLU A 584 -16.28 -11.50 28.76
CA GLU A 584 -16.85 -11.05 30.04
C GLU A 584 -16.14 -11.74 31.21
N TYR A 585 -15.15 -11.07 31.79
CA TYR A 585 -14.30 -11.62 32.85
C TYR A 585 -14.79 -11.27 34.28
N GLY A 586 -15.75 -10.35 34.38
CA GLY A 586 -16.14 -9.71 35.64
C GLY A 586 -15.13 -8.66 36.10
N ASP A 587 -15.28 -8.14 37.31
CA ASP A 587 -14.29 -7.22 37.91
C ASP A 587 -12.97 -7.99 38.13
N VAL A 588 -11.89 -7.55 37.49
CA VAL A 588 -10.59 -8.21 37.61
C VAL A 588 -9.97 -7.94 38.99
N GLU A 589 -10.36 -6.86 39.66
CA GLU A 589 -9.82 -6.43 40.95
C GLU A 589 -10.39 -7.23 42.13
N ASP A 590 -11.52 -7.91 41.95
CA ASP A 590 -12.10 -8.81 42.96
C ASP A 590 -11.30 -10.10 43.17
N GLY A 591 -10.29 -10.34 42.34
CA GLY A 591 -9.37 -11.48 42.44
C GLY A 591 -9.99 -12.83 42.07
N GLN A 592 -11.19 -12.89 41.50
CA GLN A 592 -11.87 -14.15 41.16
C GLN A 592 -12.01 -14.39 39.64
N CYS A 593 -11.42 -13.52 38.82
CA CYS A 593 -11.55 -13.57 37.36
C CYS A 593 -11.07 -14.90 36.75
N MET A 594 -9.95 -15.46 37.22
CA MET A 594 -9.41 -16.73 36.71
C MET A 594 -10.30 -17.92 37.03
N ARG A 595 -10.89 -17.96 38.23
CA ARG A 595 -11.85 -19.02 38.61
C ARG A 595 -13.12 -18.95 37.78
N ARG A 596 -13.62 -17.73 37.48
CA ARG A 596 -14.75 -17.54 36.56
C ARG A 596 -14.42 -18.03 35.15
N LEU A 597 -13.23 -17.68 34.64
CA LEU A 597 -12.75 -18.16 33.34
C LEU A 597 -12.69 -19.69 33.28
N ILE A 598 -12.09 -20.33 34.28
CA ILE A 598 -12.02 -21.80 34.36
C ILE A 598 -13.42 -22.40 34.37
N ARG A 599 -14.33 -21.92 35.23
CA ARG A 599 -15.71 -22.44 35.31
C ARG A 599 -16.50 -22.27 34.01
N LYS A 600 -16.27 -21.19 33.26
CA LYS A 600 -16.91 -20.98 31.95
C LYS A 600 -16.43 -21.99 30.89
N ARG A 601 -15.17 -22.45 30.97
CA ARG A 601 -14.62 -23.47 30.06
C ARG A 601 -14.80 -24.90 30.54
N LEU A 602 -14.88 -25.08 31.86
CA LEU A 602 -15.03 -26.35 32.55
C LEU A 602 -16.10 -26.21 33.66
N PRO A 603 -17.39 -26.34 33.32
CA PRO A 603 -18.49 -26.16 34.27
C PRO A 603 -18.42 -27.08 35.50
N ASP A 604 -17.87 -28.28 35.33
CA ASP A 604 -17.73 -29.29 36.39
C ASP A 604 -16.55 -29.04 37.35
N PHE A 605 -15.89 -27.89 37.25
CA PHE A 605 -14.79 -27.53 38.14
C PHE A 605 -15.28 -27.30 39.59
N SER A 606 -14.95 -28.24 40.49
CA SER A 606 -15.60 -28.42 41.80
C SER A 606 -15.34 -27.31 42.83
N GLU A 607 -16.18 -27.24 43.88
CA GLU A 607 -15.99 -26.31 45.00
C GLU A 607 -14.80 -26.67 45.90
N GLN A 608 -14.39 -27.95 45.98
CA GLN A 608 -13.17 -28.33 46.72
C GLN A 608 -11.90 -27.77 46.06
N SER A 609 -11.94 -27.50 44.75
CA SER A 609 -10.89 -26.80 44.01
C SER A 609 -10.71 -25.33 44.43
N VAL A 610 -11.68 -24.73 45.14
CA VAL A 610 -11.62 -23.35 45.67
C VAL A 610 -10.64 -23.21 46.84
N LEU A 611 -10.33 -24.32 47.52
CA LEU A 611 -9.32 -24.38 48.58
C LEU A 611 -7.91 -24.66 48.03
N ASN A 612 -7.74 -24.79 46.71
CA ASN A 612 -6.44 -25.07 46.09
C ASN A 612 -5.48 -23.86 46.27
N PRO A 613 -4.33 -24.03 46.95
CA PRO A 613 -3.37 -22.95 47.16
C PRO A 613 -2.81 -22.40 45.84
N HIS A 614 -2.69 -23.24 44.80
CA HIS A 614 -2.24 -22.81 43.47
C HIS A 614 -3.28 -21.92 42.77
N LEU A 615 -4.58 -22.13 43.01
CA LEU A 615 -5.62 -21.27 42.44
C LEU A 615 -5.59 -19.87 43.09
N ARG A 616 -5.38 -19.79 44.40
CA ARG A 616 -5.19 -18.49 45.09
C ARG A 616 -3.94 -17.78 44.61
N GLN A 617 -2.83 -18.51 44.49
CA GLN A 617 -1.59 -17.95 43.95
C GLN A 617 -1.75 -17.44 42.51
N LEU A 618 -2.49 -18.18 41.67
CA LEU A 618 -2.82 -17.76 40.31
C LEU A 618 -3.64 -16.47 40.31
N GLU A 619 -4.68 -16.39 41.14
CA GLU A 619 -5.52 -15.21 41.32
C GLU A 619 -4.70 -13.99 41.80
N ASP A 620 -3.77 -14.18 42.73
CA ASP A 620 -2.88 -13.13 43.24
C ASP A 620 -1.94 -12.58 42.16
N ILE A 621 -1.32 -13.46 41.36
CA ILE A 621 -0.41 -13.06 40.28
C ILE A 621 -1.17 -12.28 39.20
N VAL A 622 -2.36 -12.74 38.80
CA VAL A 622 -3.18 -12.06 37.79
C VAL A 622 -3.68 -10.71 38.29
N ARG A 623 -4.07 -10.63 39.58
CA ARG A 623 -4.44 -9.36 40.22
C ARG A 623 -3.27 -8.38 40.24
N GLN A 624 -2.09 -8.83 40.65
CA GLN A 624 -0.88 -8.00 40.67
C GLN A 624 -0.55 -7.47 39.26
N LEU A 625 -0.54 -8.35 38.26
CA LEU A 625 -0.31 -7.98 36.86
C LEU A 625 -1.31 -6.91 36.38
N THR A 626 -2.58 -7.07 36.73
CA THR A 626 -3.67 -6.15 36.37
C THR A 626 -3.46 -4.76 37.01
N CYS A 627 -3.06 -4.72 38.28
CA CYS A 627 -2.71 -3.48 38.97
C CYS A 627 -1.48 -2.80 38.37
N ASP A 628 -0.45 -3.57 38.02
CA ASP A 628 0.78 -3.04 37.41
C ASP A 628 0.51 -2.44 36.02
N ILE A 629 -0.37 -3.05 35.22
CA ILE A 629 -0.83 -2.47 33.95
C ILE A 629 -1.52 -1.13 34.19
N ARG A 630 -2.38 -1.02 35.21
CA ARG A 630 -3.10 0.22 35.54
C ARG A 630 -2.14 1.33 35.99
N ARG A 631 -1.09 0.99 36.74
CA ARG A 631 -0.07 1.96 37.19
C ARG A 631 0.74 2.58 36.06
N VAL A 632 0.91 1.85 34.94
CA VAL A 632 1.78 2.27 33.82
C VAL A 632 1.00 2.99 32.71
N ASN A 633 -0.34 2.96 32.73
CA ASN A 633 -1.17 3.53 31.65
C ASN A 633 -2.07 4.66 32.16
N ASP A 634 -1.92 5.86 31.59
CA ASP A 634 -2.64 7.07 32.01
C ASP A 634 -4.13 7.13 31.56
N ASN A 635 -4.57 6.22 30.68
CA ASN A 635 -5.94 6.19 30.14
C ASN A 635 -6.61 4.82 30.34
N ASP A 636 -7.81 4.81 30.91
CA ASP A 636 -8.66 3.64 31.15
C ASP A 636 -8.85 2.74 29.93
N GLN A 637 -8.99 3.31 28.72
CA GLN A 637 -9.15 2.51 27.50
C GLN A 637 -7.91 1.66 27.19
N SER A 638 -6.72 2.24 27.36
CA SER A 638 -5.46 1.51 27.14
C SER A 638 -5.23 0.45 28.20
N CYS A 639 -5.59 0.75 29.45
CA CYS A 639 -5.53 -0.18 30.57
C CYS A 639 -6.43 -1.41 30.32
N SER A 640 -7.71 -1.18 30.01
CA SER A 640 -8.66 -2.25 29.70
C SER A 640 -8.21 -3.11 28.53
N TYR A 641 -7.66 -2.50 27.48
CA TYR A 641 -7.14 -3.21 26.32
C TYR A 641 -6.01 -4.20 26.69
N TYR A 642 -5.01 -3.78 27.46
CA TYR A 642 -3.91 -4.67 27.86
C TYR A 642 -4.38 -5.76 28.82
N GLN A 643 -5.26 -5.44 29.77
CA GLN A 643 -5.84 -6.43 30.68
C GLN A 643 -6.60 -7.53 29.92
N ASN A 644 -7.50 -7.13 29.02
CA ASN A 644 -8.27 -8.07 28.19
C ASN A 644 -7.35 -8.96 27.34
N ARG A 645 -6.25 -8.41 26.79
CA ARG A 645 -5.27 -9.19 26.02
C ARG A 645 -4.66 -10.34 26.84
N TYR A 646 -4.30 -10.11 28.11
CA TYR A 646 -3.79 -11.19 28.97
C TYR A 646 -4.87 -12.21 29.29
N LEU A 647 -6.08 -11.75 29.60
CA LEU A 647 -7.18 -12.65 29.93
C LEU A 647 -7.58 -13.53 28.74
N ASP A 648 -7.59 -12.98 27.52
CA ASP A 648 -7.77 -13.76 26.28
C ASP A 648 -6.68 -14.80 26.08
N LEU A 649 -5.42 -14.43 26.33
CA LEU A 649 -4.30 -15.38 26.28
C LEU A 649 -4.47 -16.49 27.33
N PHE A 650 -4.84 -16.16 28.56
CA PHE A 650 -5.01 -17.15 29.62
C PHE A 650 -6.22 -18.05 29.37
N ASP A 651 -7.30 -17.53 28.80
CA ASP A 651 -8.42 -18.34 28.33
C ASP A 651 -7.98 -19.32 27.22
N SER A 652 -7.09 -18.91 26.32
CA SER A 652 -6.51 -19.82 25.33
C SER A 652 -5.65 -20.94 25.97
N PHE A 653 -4.92 -20.65 27.05
CA PHE A 653 -4.20 -21.67 27.82
C PHE A 653 -5.16 -22.67 28.45
N ILE A 654 -6.25 -22.19 29.06
CA ILE A 654 -7.29 -23.06 29.63
C ILE A 654 -7.86 -23.98 28.54
N CYS A 655 -8.20 -23.42 27.36
CA CYS A 655 -8.74 -24.18 26.24
C CYS A 655 -7.81 -25.31 25.75
N PHE A 656 -6.51 -25.07 25.76
CA PHE A 656 -5.49 -26.08 25.42
C PHE A 656 -5.35 -27.14 26.53
N LEU A 657 -5.25 -26.70 27.78
CA LEU A 657 -4.96 -27.59 28.92
C LEU A 657 -6.10 -28.57 29.18
N ILE A 658 -7.36 -28.16 29.03
CA ILE A 658 -8.54 -29.05 29.21
C ILE A 658 -8.74 -30.07 28.08
N GLN A 659 -7.91 -30.07 27.03
CA GLN A 659 -8.03 -30.97 25.88
C GLN A 659 -6.81 -31.89 25.75
N PRO A 660 -6.81 -33.08 26.38
CA PRO A 660 -5.65 -33.98 26.41
C PRO A 660 -5.18 -34.47 25.04
N LYS A 661 -6.04 -34.47 24.02
CA LYS A 661 -5.73 -34.90 22.64
C LYS A 661 -5.11 -33.78 21.79
N MET A 662 -4.36 -32.86 22.42
CA MET A 662 -3.68 -31.73 21.75
C MET A 662 -2.19 -31.72 22.09
N PRO A 663 -1.36 -32.49 21.36
CA PRO A 663 0.09 -32.53 21.58
C PRO A 663 0.78 -31.19 21.32
N THR A 664 0.28 -30.39 20.39
CA THR A 664 0.87 -29.09 20.05
C THR A 664 -0.20 -28.03 19.87
N PHE A 665 0.06 -26.83 20.34
CA PHE A 665 -0.86 -25.69 20.20
C PHE A 665 -0.11 -24.40 19.96
N LEU A 666 -0.57 -23.57 19.02
CA LEU A 666 0.11 -22.33 18.64
C LEU A 666 -0.69 -21.10 19.10
N GLY A 667 -0.11 -20.27 19.95
CA GLY A 667 -0.64 -18.95 20.29
C GLY A 667 0.06 -17.83 19.52
N LEU A 668 -0.71 -17.04 18.77
CA LEU A 668 -0.20 -15.89 18.02
C LEU A 668 -0.77 -14.58 18.57
N GLN A 669 0.11 -13.61 18.79
CA GLN A 669 -0.21 -12.26 19.27
C GLN A 669 0.42 -11.19 18.38
N SER A 670 -0.05 -9.94 18.48
CA SER A 670 0.55 -8.83 17.74
C SER A 670 1.92 -8.39 18.29
N VAL A 671 2.21 -8.71 19.56
CA VAL A 671 3.45 -8.35 20.26
C VAL A 671 4.12 -9.61 20.82
N SER A 672 5.45 -9.67 20.78
CA SER A 672 6.21 -10.77 21.38
C SER A 672 6.29 -10.65 22.91
N PRO A 673 6.38 -11.77 23.64
CA PRO A 673 6.69 -11.77 25.07
C PRO A 673 8.01 -11.06 25.36
N LYS A 674 8.04 -10.24 26.41
CA LYS A 674 9.17 -9.38 26.79
C LYS A 674 9.83 -9.85 28.07
N SER A 675 11.16 -9.86 28.08
CA SER A 675 11.93 -10.14 29.29
C SER A 675 11.85 -9.00 30.30
N GLN A 676 12.19 -9.30 31.55
CA GLN A 676 12.21 -8.32 32.62
C GLN A 676 13.16 -7.15 32.30
N GLY A 677 12.69 -5.92 32.44
CA GLY A 677 13.45 -4.70 32.15
C GLY A 677 13.44 -4.27 30.67
N GLU A 678 12.78 -5.00 29.76
CA GLU A 678 12.58 -4.53 28.39
C GLU A 678 11.56 -3.38 28.31
N PRO A 679 11.70 -2.44 27.35
CA PRO A 679 10.76 -1.34 27.17
C PRO A 679 9.31 -1.80 26.95
N ASN A 680 8.39 -1.24 27.72
CA ASN A 680 6.97 -1.60 27.75
C ASN A 680 6.71 -3.09 28.06
N GLU A 681 7.48 -3.67 29.00
CA GLU A 681 7.30 -5.03 29.55
C GLU A 681 5.84 -5.31 29.93
N SER A 682 5.16 -4.36 30.57
CA SER A 682 3.77 -4.48 31.04
C SER A 682 2.78 -4.88 29.94
N GLN A 683 3.09 -4.64 28.66
CA GLN A 683 2.25 -5.01 27.53
C GLN A 683 2.23 -6.53 27.25
N MET A 684 3.28 -7.28 27.61
CA MET A 684 3.43 -8.73 27.34
C MET A 684 4.56 -9.39 28.19
N ALA A 685 4.48 -9.34 29.51
CA ALA A 685 5.50 -9.79 30.46
C ALA A 685 5.69 -11.32 30.42
N ALA A 686 6.86 -11.78 29.96
CA ALA A 686 7.16 -13.21 29.81
C ALA A 686 7.13 -13.96 31.14
N THR A 687 7.57 -13.31 32.22
CA THR A 687 7.59 -13.84 33.59
C THR A 687 6.19 -14.20 34.08
N SER A 688 5.26 -13.24 34.06
CA SER A 688 3.87 -13.44 34.49
C SER A 688 3.15 -14.47 33.61
N ILE A 689 3.37 -14.44 32.29
CA ILE A 689 2.79 -15.42 31.36
C ILE A 689 3.25 -16.84 31.72
N GLY A 690 4.54 -17.04 31.97
CA GLY A 690 5.09 -18.35 32.34
C GLY A 690 4.56 -18.85 33.69
N GLN A 691 4.48 -17.96 34.69
CA GLN A 691 3.92 -18.30 36.00
C GLN A 691 2.45 -18.73 35.91
N VAL A 692 1.64 -17.98 35.19
CA VAL A 692 0.22 -18.28 34.98
C VAL A 692 0.03 -19.61 34.26
N PHE A 693 0.79 -19.86 33.18
CA PHE A 693 0.72 -21.14 32.46
C PHE A 693 1.07 -22.33 33.36
N ASN A 694 2.17 -22.24 34.13
CA ASN A 694 2.62 -23.32 35.01
C ASN A 694 1.57 -23.64 36.09
N LEU A 695 0.98 -22.62 36.71
CA LEU A 695 -0.08 -22.81 37.71
C LEU A 695 -1.34 -23.41 37.08
N LEU A 696 -1.74 -22.95 35.89
CA LEU A 696 -2.87 -23.53 35.16
C LEU A 696 -2.62 -25.00 34.80
N ALA A 697 -1.40 -25.36 34.38
CA ALA A 697 -1.03 -26.74 34.08
C ALA A 697 -1.11 -27.64 35.33
N ILE A 698 -0.64 -27.17 36.49
CA ILE A 698 -0.77 -27.89 37.77
C ILE A 698 -2.25 -28.09 38.14
N ILE A 699 -3.08 -27.06 37.97
CA ILE A 699 -4.50 -27.08 38.35
C ILE A 699 -5.32 -28.01 37.42
N LEU A 700 -5.10 -27.93 36.11
CA LEU A 700 -5.97 -28.56 35.10
C LEU A 700 -5.45 -29.91 34.61
N CYS A 701 -4.15 -30.19 34.72
CA CYS A 701 -3.50 -31.38 34.15
C CYS A 701 -2.84 -32.27 35.21
N SER A 702 -3.35 -32.26 36.45
CA SER A 702 -2.79 -33.05 37.57
C SER A 702 -2.73 -34.56 37.34
N GLN A 703 -3.53 -35.07 36.40
CA GLN A 703 -3.61 -36.50 36.04
C GLN A 703 -2.70 -36.89 34.87
N GLU A 704 -2.04 -35.94 34.21
CA GLU A 704 -1.12 -36.23 33.10
C GLU A 704 0.26 -36.63 33.64
N LYS A 705 0.83 -37.71 33.07
CA LYS A 705 2.15 -38.25 33.46
C LYS A 705 3.26 -37.19 33.36
N ASN A 706 3.26 -36.44 32.26
CA ASN A 706 4.18 -35.34 32.01
C ASN A 706 3.37 -34.06 31.86
N GLN A 707 3.69 -33.03 32.66
CA GLN A 707 2.97 -31.77 32.58
C GLN A 707 3.19 -31.07 31.24
N PRO A 708 2.14 -30.46 30.65
CA PRO A 708 2.28 -29.64 29.46
C PRO A 708 3.26 -28.48 29.64
N GLN A 709 3.97 -28.10 28.58
CA GLN A 709 5.01 -27.07 28.65
C GLN A 709 4.72 -25.87 27.76
N LEU A 710 5.08 -24.67 28.23
CA LEU A 710 5.08 -23.44 27.43
C LEU A 710 6.46 -23.22 26.79
N ARG A 711 6.47 -22.83 25.52
CA ARG A 711 7.68 -22.40 24.79
C ARG A 711 7.44 -21.04 24.15
N LEU A 712 8.16 -20.03 24.63
CA LEU A 712 8.14 -18.68 24.08
C LEU A 712 9.14 -18.61 22.93
N ILE A 713 8.67 -18.25 21.74
CA ILE A 713 9.54 -18.13 20.55
C ILE A 713 9.71 -16.66 20.20
N LYS A 714 10.94 -16.15 20.24
CA LYS A 714 11.25 -14.73 19.95
C LYS A 714 12.56 -14.55 19.17
N LYS A 715 12.71 -13.39 18.51
CA LYS A 715 13.93 -13.00 17.78
C LYS A 715 15.10 -12.79 18.75
N LYS A 716 16.32 -13.09 18.30
CA LYS A 716 17.59 -13.09 19.09
C LYS A 716 17.76 -11.83 19.96
N GLN A 717 17.44 -11.94 21.24
CA GLN A 717 17.82 -10.96 22.27
C GLN A 717 18.39 -11.61 23.54
N ASP A 718 18.33 -12.94 23.68
CA ASP A 718 18.85 -13.62 24.87
C ASP A 718 20.34 -14.01 24.73
N ILE A 719 21.00 -14.12 25.88
CA ILE A 719 22.43 -14.42 26.09
C ILE A 719 22.88 -15.69 25.33
N GLU A 720 21.98 -16.64 25.07
CA GLU A 720 22.24 -17.93 24.43
C GLU A 720 22.28 -17.90 22.89
N ARG A 721 21.92 -16.78 22.22
CA ARG A 721 22.02 -16.58 20.75
C ARG A 721 21.31 -17.63 19.86
N GLN A 722 20.39 -18.44 20.37
CA GLN A 722 19.68 -19.47 19.60
C GLN A 722 18.86 -18.88 18.45
N THR A 723 18.83 -19.57 17.30
CA THR A 723 18.00 -19.18 16.15
C THR A 723 16.51 -19.50 16.38
N ILE A 724 15.60 -18.84 15.65
CA ILE A 724 14.15 -19.15 15.72
C ILE A 724 13.90 -20.61 15.34
N GLU A 725 14.61 -21.11 14.33
CA GLU A 725 14.51 -22.49 13.87
C GLU A 725 14.93 -23.50 14.96
N GLU A 726 16.02 -23.21 15.69
CA GLU A 726 16.44 -24.01 16.85
C GLU A 726 15.37 -24.03 17.95
N GLN A 727 14.81 -22.87 18.32
CA GLN A 727 13.77 -22.78 19.33
C GLN A 727 12.51 -23.57 18.94
N ILE A 728 12.09 -23.50 17.67
CA ILE A 728 10.96 -24.27 17.13
C ILE A 728 11.26 -25.77 17.18
N ASN A 729 12.43 -26.18 16.68
CA ASN A 729 12.81 -27.59 16.64
C ASN A 729 12.89 -28.20 18.06
N GLN A 730 13.44 -27.45 19.03
CA GLN A 730 13.46 -27.88 20.43
C GLN A 730 12.04 -28.02 21.00
N ALA A 731 11.14 -27.06 20.72
CA ALA A 731 9.76 -27.11 21.19
C ALA A 731 8.96 -28.28 20.57
N LEU A 732 9.11 -28.48 19.26
CA LEU A 732 8.37 -29.49 18.50
C LEU A 732 8.92 -30.92 18.66
N MET A 733 10.10 -31.10 19.26
CA MET A 733 10.60 -32.42 19.65
C MET A 733 9.99 -32.96 20.95
N LEU A 734 9.44 -32.09 21.82
CA LEU A 734 8.91 -32.49 23.14
C LEU A 734 7.77 -33.53 23.06
N PRO A 735 6.80 -33.44 22.13
CA PRO A 735 5.75 -34.45 22.01
C PRO A 735 6.27 -35.85 21.64
N GLU A 736 7.32 -35.90 20.81
CA GLU A 736 7.93 -37.15 20.34
C GLU A 736 8.86 -37.76 21.39
N LYS A 737 9.74 -36.94 22.00
CA LYS A 737 10.83 -37.41 22.88
C LYS A 737 10.43 -37.50 24.34
N ASP A 738 9.72 -36.49 24.83
CA ASP A 738 9.41 -36.33 26.26
C ASP A 738 7.95 -36.70 26.57
N GLU A 739 7.18 -37.15 25.57
CA GLU A 739 5.76 -37.51 25.69
C GLU A 739 4.94 -36.40 26.39
N THR A 740 5.23 -35.12 26.10
CA THR A 740 4.54 -33.97 26.69
C THR A 740 3.90 -33.06 25.65
N ARG A 741 2.77 -32.44 26.02
CA ARG A 741 2.06 -31.48 25.18
C ARG A 741 2.74 -30.12 25.27
N VAL A 742 2.83 -29.38 24.16
CA VAL A 742 3.52 -28.09 24.10
C VAL A 742 2.63 -26.98 23.57
N TYR A 743 2.63 -25.84 24.28
CA TYR A 743 2.06 -24.58 23.83
C TYR A 743 3.19 -23.68 23.32
N LEU A 744 3.17 -23.32 22.03
CA LEU A 744 4.11 -22.38 21.43
C LEU A 744 3.49 -20.98 21.42
N LEU A 745 4.10 -20.00 22.08
CA LEU A 745 3.63 -18.61 22.08
C LEU A 745 4.60 -17.71 21.33
N SER A 746 4.10 -16.95 20.36
CA SER A 746 4.92 -15.98 19.62
C SER A 746 4.09 -14.86 18.99
N ALA A 747 4.77 -13.94 18.32
CA ALA A 747 4.13 -12.91 17.50
C ALA A 747 3.84 -13.41 16.08
N TYR A 748 2.80 -12.87 15.43
CA TYR A 748 2.48 -13.16 14.03
C TYR A 748 3.68 -12.93 13.09
N GLN A 749 4.47 -11.88 13.31
CA GLN A 749 5.65 -11.57 12.47
C GLN A 749 6.81 -12.58 12.65
N THR A 750 6.81 -13.36 13.73
CA THR A 750 7.90 -14.30 14.07
C THR A 750 7.56 -15.72 13.61
N LEU A 751 6.39 -16.24 14.00
CA LEU A 751 5.96 -17.61 13.67
C LEU A 751 4.87 -17.69 12.61
N GLY A 752 4.17 -16.59 12.32
CA GLY A 752 3.09 -16.58 11.32
C GLY A 752 3.57 -16.64 9.87
N VAL A 753 4.87 -16.39 9.60
CA VAL A 753 5.44 -16.32 8.25
C VAL A 753 6.77 -17.08 8.15
N GLY A 754 6.96 -17.84 7.07
CA GLY A 754 8.27 -18.41 6.68
C GLY A 754 8.77 -19.64 7.46
N GLN A 755 8.19 -19.98 8.61
CA GLN A 755 8.65 -21.10 9.44
C GLN A 755 7.95 -22.43 9.11
N ASN A 756 8.60 -23.55 9.43
CA ASN A 756 8.04 -24.90 9.31
C ASN A 756 7.57 -25.38 10.69
N LEU A 757 6.27 -25.65 10.84
CA LEU A 757 5.61 -25.92 12.11
C LEU A 757 5.01 -27.33 12.15
N VAL A 758 5.84 -28.33 11.83
CA VAL A 758 5.43 -29.74 11.75
C VAL A 758 6.41 -30.61 12.54
N HIS A 759 5.93 -31.68 13.15
CA HIS A 759 6.76 -32.65 13.89
C HIS A 759 6.46 -34.09 13.45
N ASN A 760 7.30 -35.04 13.84
CA ASN A 760 7.06 -36.46 13.53
C ASN A 760 5.97 -37.02 14.45
N ILE A 761 5.21 -37.99 13.94
CA ILE A 761 4.17 -38.66 14.73
C ILE A 761 4.80 -39.45 15.88
N GLY A 762 4.53 -39.00 17.11
CA GLY A 762 4.95 -39.64 18.35
C GLY A 762 3.87 -40.51 19.00
N VAL A 763 4.17 -41.03 20.19
CA VAL A 763 3.27 -41.91 20.98
C VAL A 763 1.94 -41.23 21.32
N LEU A 764 1.96 -39.91 21.59
CA LEU A 764 0.79 -39.12 21.99
C LEU A 764 -0.32 -39.13 20.93
N GLU A 765 0.04 -39.07 19.65
CA GLU A 765 -0.91 -38.88 18.54
C GLU A 765 -1.10 -40.09 17.64
N LYS A 766 -0.16 -41.05 17.64
CA LYS A 766 -0.18 -42.23 16.76
C LYS A 766 -1.50 -43.02 16.79
N LYS A 767 -2.19 -43.07 17.93
CA LYS A 767 -3.44 -43.85 18.08
C LYS A 767 -4.66 -43.22 17.42
N TRP A 768 -4.62 -41.93 17.10
CA TRP A 768 -5.80 -41.19 16.66
C TRP A 768 -5.52 -40.20 15.51
N ALA A 769 -4.28 -40.10 15.03
CA ALA A 769 -3.96 -39.36 13.82
C ALA A 769 -4.70 -39.95 12.60
N ILE A 770 -5.26 -39.07 11.78
CA ILE A 770 -6.03 -39.43 10.57
C ILE A 770 -5.23 -39.02 9.34
N ASN A 771 -5.02 -39.96 8.42
CA ASN A 771 -4.29 -39.70 7.18
C ASN A 771 -5.24 -39.22 6.06
N ILE A 772 -4.94 -38.07 5.46
CA ILE A 772 -5.69 -37.44 4.36
C ILE A 772 -4.88 -37.40 3.04
N ALA A 773 -3.87 -38.26 2.89
CA ALA A 773 -3.06 -38.31 1.69
C ALA A 773 -3.93 -38.56 0.45
N PRO A 774 -3.66 -37.87 -0.67
CA PRO A 774 -4.32 -38.18 -1.92
C PRO A 774 -3.93 -39.58 -2.40
N GLN A 775 -4.78 -40.21 -3.23
CA GLN A 775 -4.59 -41.60 -3.68
C GLN A 775 -3.28 -41.82 -4.46
N ASP A 776 -2.76 -40.78 -5.11
CA ASP A 776 -1.53 -40.77 -5.90
C ASP A 776 -0.30 -40.25 -5.12
N ALA A 777 -0.37 -40.21 -3.79
CA ALA A 777 0.78 -39.85 -2.95
C ALA A 777 1.84 -40.96 -2.95
N GLU A 778 3.11 -40.58 -3.11
CA GLU A 778 4.22 -41.53 -3.03
C GLU A 778 4.42 -42.03 -1.60
N ILE A 779 4.61 -43.35 -1.44
CA ILE A 779 4.84 -44.00 -0.14
C ILE A 779 6.08 -43.43 0.58
N SER A 780 7.08 -42.98 -0.17
CA SER A 780 8.30 -42.35 0.34
C SER A 780 8.14 -40.90 0.79
N ASP A 781 6.98 -40.26 0.56
CA ASP A 781 6.77 -38.86 0.91
C ASP A 781 6.88 -38.66 2.43
N SER A 782 7.80 -37.79 2.85
CA SER A 782 8.05 -37.50 4.26
C SER A 782 6.81 -37.02 5.03
N ARG A 783 5.80 -36.46 4.34
CA ARG A 783 4.52 -36.03 4.92
C ARG A 783 3.72 -37.18 5.51
N HIS A 784 3.98 -38.44 5.10
CA HIS A 784 3.37 -39.61 5.73
C HIS A 784 3.81 -39.82 7.18
N ARG A 785 5.00 -39.30 7.57
CA ARG A 785 5.57 -39.46 8.92
C ARG A 785 5.38 -38.23 9.82
N LYS A 786 4.84 -37.14 9.25
CA LYS A 786 4.70 -35.84 9.91
C LYS A 786 3.24 -35.53 10.19
N ILE A 787 3.01 -34.70 11.20
CA ILE A 787 1.71 -34.18 11.61
C ILE A 787 1.80 -32.67 11.81
N ASP A 788 0.71 -31.96 11.51
CA ASP A 788 0.59 -30.51 11.74
C ASP A 788 0.24 -30.20 13.20
N ILE A 789 0.36 -28.92 13.59
CA ILE A 789 -0.04 -28.49 14.94
C ILE A 789 -1.54 -28.72 15.19
N SER A 790 -1.90 -29.12 16.41
CA SER A 790 -3.25 -29.60 16.75
C SER A 790 -4.28 -28.49 16.96
N GLY A 791 -3.85 -27.27 17.25
CA GLY A 791 -4.75 -26.13 17.44
C GLY A 791 -4.03 -24.79 17.44
N ILE A 792 -4.80 -23.71 17.33
CA ILE A 792 -4.29 -22.35 17.22
C ILE A 792 -5.14 -21.35 18.00
N TYR A 793 -4.50 -20.37 18.60
CA TYR A 793 -5.12 -19.18 19.16
C TYR A 793 -4.73 -17.94 18.34
N TYR A 794 -5.76 -17.25 17.84
CA TYR A 794 -5.63 -15.96 17.15
C TYR A 794 -5.93 -14.79 18.10
N GLY A 795 -4.87 -14.23 18.68
CA GLY A 795 -4.95 -12.97 19.41
C GLY A 795 -5.17 -11.77 18.48
N PRO A 796 -5.57 -10.60 19.02
CA PRO A 796 -5.88 -9.41 18.23
C PRO A 796 -4.71 -8.94 17.36
N ILE A 797 -4.99 -8.55 16.10
CA ILE A 797 -4.01 -7.96 15.18
C ILE A 797 -4.18 -6.44 15.18
N THR A 798 -3.23 -5.72 15.77
CA THR A 798 -3.33 -4.26 15.98
C THR A 798 -2.34 -3.41 15.20
N HIS A 799 -1.41 -4.02 14.47
CA HIS A 799 -0.30 -3.35 13.80
C HIS A 799 -0.33 -3.54 12.28
N ILE A 800 -1.49 -3.31 11.64
CA ILE A 800 -1.59 -3.27 10.17
C ILE A 800 -0.94 -1.99 9.63
N PHE A 801 -1.30 -0.84 10.19
CA PHE A 801 -0.63 0.43 9.90
C PHE A 801 0.66 0.56 10.73
N SER A 802 1.67 1.20 10.14
CA SER A 802 2.87 1.58 10.87
C SER A 802 2.54 2.50 12.06
N ASN A 803 3.16 2.24 13.20
CA ASN A 803 2.98 3.05 14.40
C ASN A 803 3.82 4.33 14.29
N THR A 804 3.15 5.47 14.44
CA THR A 804 3.77 6.81 14.40
C THR A 804 3.32 7.68 15.57
N ASN A 805 2.90 7.08 16.70
CA ASN A 805 2.41 7.80 17.88
C ASN A 805 3.52 8.52 18.67
N GLN A 806 4.72 8.67 18.11
CA GLN A 806 5.88 9.30 18.74
C GLN A 806 6.30 10.55 17.96
N ASP A 807 6.92 11.51 18.64
CA ASP A 807 7.45 12.72 18.00
C ASP A 807 8.41 12.36 16.86
N PHE A 808 8.38 13.17 15.81
CA PHE A 808 9.24 12.97 14.66
C PHE A 808 10.72 13.03 15.05
N SER A 809 11.45 11.96 14.76
CA SER A 809 12.89 11.90 14.90
C SER A 809 13.50 11.31 13.63
N LYS A 810 14.79 11.56 13.39
CA LYS A 810 15.54 10.97 12.27
C LYS A 810 15.48 9.43 12.27
N GLN A 811 15.36 8.81 13.45
CA GLN A 811 15.22 7.36 13.60
C GLN A 811 13.84 6.85 13.15
N LEU A 812 12.80 7.68 13.27
CA LEU A 812 11.42 7.33 12.91
C LEU A 812 11.04 7.71 11.48
N THR A 813 11.92 8.38 10.73
CA THR A 813 11.64 8.82 9.35
C THR A 813 11.12 7.69 8.46
N ARG A 814 11.66 6.47 8.61
CA ARG A 814 11.18 5.27 7.89
C ARG A 814 9.70 4.99 8.18
N SER A 815 9.33 4.92 9.46
CA SER A 815 7.97 4.59 9.90
C SER A 815 6.96 5.61 9.39
N TRP A 816 7.34 6.87 9.32
CA TRP A 816 6.51 7.94 8.79
C TRP A 816 6.34 7.86 7.27
N ILE A 817 7.42 7.63 6.52
CA ILE A 817 7.34 7.39 5.07
C ILE A 817 6.39 6.21 4.79
N LEU A 818 6.56 5.10 5.51
CA LEU A 818 5.73 3.91 5.35
C LEU A 818 4.26 4.20 5.68
N LYS A 819 4.00 4.94 6.76
CA LYS A 819 2.64 5.33 7.17
C LYS A 819 1.95 6.17 6.10
N TYR A 820 2.60 7.21 5.59
CA TYR A 820 2.00 8.05 4.53
C TYR A 820 1.87 7.28 3.22
N TYR A 821 2.85 6.44 2.86
CA TYR A 821 2.74 5.55 1.70
C TYR A 821 1.50 4.65 1.81
N GLN A 822 1.25 4.06 2.98
CA GLN A 822 0.05 3.25 3.25
C GLN A 822 -1.24 4.07 3.10
N LEU A 823 -1.29 5.28 3.67
CA LEU A 823 -2.46 6.17 3.54
C LEU A 823 -2.73 6.53 2.08
N TYR A 824 -1.70 6.92 1.33
CA TYR A 824 -1.86 7.29 -0.07
C TYR A 824 -2.14 6.10 -0.99
N SER A 825 -1.73 4.88 -0.62
CA SER A 825 -2.15 3.67 -1.33
C SER A 825 -3.67 3.47 -1.21
N LEU A 826 -4.25 3.76 -0.04
CA LEU A 826 -5.71 3.69 0.15
C LEU A 826 -6.44 4.77 -0.64
N VAL A 827 -5.82 5.94 -0.83
CA VAL A 827 -6.38 7.02 -1.67
C VAL A 827 -6.40 6.59 -3.14
N ASP A 828 -5.29 6.05 -3.67
CA ASP A 828 -5.25 5.57 -5.06
C ASP A 828 -6.26 4.45 -5.33
N ASN A 829 -6.66 3.70 -4.29
CA ASN A 829 -7.69 2.65 -4.36
C ASN A 829 -9.11 3.12 -3.99
N HIS A 830 -9.33 4.44 -3.84
CA HIS A 830 -10.62 5.06 -3.47
C HIS A 830 -11.25 4.54 -2.17
N GLU A 831 -10.43 4.08 -1.21
CA GLU A 831 -10.93 3.65 0.10
C GLU A 831 -11.04 4.80 1.10
N ILE A 832 -10.25 5.86 0.87
CA ILE A 832 -10.30 7.11 1.63
C ILE A 832 -10.03 8.29 0.70
N SER A 833 -10.43 9.49 1.13
CA SER A 833 -10.08 10.71 0.40
C SER A 833 -8.82 11.39 0.91
N LEU A 834 -8.28 12.25 0.07
CA LEU A 834 -7.25 13.21 0.42
C LEU A 834 -7.63 14.14 1.59
N LEU A 835 -8.91 14.45 1.78
CA LEU A 835 -9.42 15.12 2.97
C LEU A 835 -9.22 14.32 4.25
N ASP A 836 -9.37 13.00 4.19
CA ASP A 836 -9.19 12.13 5.35
C ASP A 836 -7.72 12.07 5.76
N VAL A 837 -6.81 12.04 4.78
CA VAL A 837 -5.36 12.15 5.03
C VAL A 837 -5.02 13.49 5.68
N LYS A 838 -5.55 14.60 5.17
CA LYS A 838 -5.35 15.95 5.72
C LYS A 838 -5.88 16.07 7.15
N LYS A 839 -7.04 15.49 7.45
CA LYS A 839 -7.58 15.42 8.82
C LYS A 839 -6.71 14.58 9.73
N TYR A 840 -6.26 13.42 9.25
CA TYR A 840 -5.36 12.53 9.98
C TYR A 840 -4.06 13.25 10.35
N ALA A 841 -3.41 13.87 9.37
CA ALA A 841 -2.16 14.59 9.55
C ALA A 841 -2.29 15.80 10.49
N ARG A 842 -3.36 16.61 10.35
CA ARG A 842 -3.64 17.74 11.26
C ARG A 842 -3.85 17.30 12.70
N ALA A 843 -4.61 16.22 12.91
CA ALA A 843 -4.87 15.73 14.25
C ALA A 843 -3.58 15.16 14.88
N GLN A 844 -2.72 14.49 14.09
CA GLN A 844 -1.39 14.07 14.50
C GLN A 844 -0.48 15.27 14.85
N SER A 845 -0.43 16.33 14.03
CA SER A 845 0.37 17.53 14.32
C SER A 845 -0.11 18.24 15.60
N GLN A 846 -1.38 18.08 15.96
CA GLN A 846 -1.99 18.61 17.19
C GLN A 846 -1.88 17.65 18.38
N ARG A 847 -1.16 16.53 18.24
CA ARG A 847 -1.02 15.47 19.26
C ARG A 847 -2.36 14.92 19.76
N ARG A 848 -3.37 14.89 18.88
CA ARG A 848 -4.68 14.30 19.16
C ARG A 848 -4.69 12.85 18.72
N HIS A 849 -5.34 12.00 19.50
CA HIS A 849 -5.58 10.62 19.09
C HIS A 849 -6.42 10.59 17.80
N VAL A 850 -5.90 9.92 16.78
CA VAL A 850 -6.62 9.71 15.51
C VAL A 850 -6.98 8.25 15.40
N PRO A 851 -8.28 7.90 15.25
CA PRO A 851 -8.66 6.51 15.01
C PRO A 851 -7.97 6.01 13.73
N GLN A 852 -7.54 4.75 13.78
CA GLN A 852 -7.04 4.08 12.56
C GLN A 852 -8.19 3.93 11.56
N LEU A 853 -7.86 4.02 10.28
CA LEU A 853 -8.79 3.81 9.16
C LEU A 853 -9.05 2.31 8.97
N ARG A 854 -9.71 1.69 9.96
CA ARG A 854 -9.96 0.23 10.01
C ARG A 854 -11.14 -0.19 9.13
N GLN A 855 -12.00 0.75 8.74
CA GLN A 855 -13.18 0.52 7.91
C GLN A 855 -12.84 0.62 6.42
N SER A 856 -11.88 -0.18 5.97
CA SER A 856 -11.36 -0.17 4.60
C SER A 856 -11.16 -1.61 4.13
N ILE A 857 -11.50 -1.94 2.88
CA ILE A 857 -11.38 -3.31 2.37
C ILE A 857 -9.93 -3.80 2.48
N SER A 858 -8.96 -2.90 2.26
CA SER A 858 -7.54 -3.22 2.39
C SER A 858 -7.11 -3.50 3.83
N TYR A 859 -7.74 -2.90 4.84
CA TYR A 859 -7.47 -3.25 6.24
C TYR A 859 -7.95 -4.67 6.54
N PHE A 860 -9.18 -5.01 6.14
CA PHE A 860 -9.74 -6.35 6.27
C PHE A 860 -8.91 -7.39 5.52
N GLY A 861 -8.51 -7.10 4.28
CA GLY A 861 -7.67 -7.97 3.47
C GLY A 861 -6.27 -8.15 4.05
N ALA A 862 -5.65 -7.08 4.58
CA ALA A 862 -4.34 -7.20 5.23
C ALA A 862 -4.40 -8.08 6.49
N GLN A 863 -5.45 -7.93 7.30
CA GLN A 863 -5.65 -8.78 8.47
C GLN A 863 -5.97 -10.23 8.08
N THR A 864 -6.82 -10.42 7.08
CA THR A 864 -7.16 -11.75 6.52
C THR A 864 -5.91 -12.45 6.00
N ARG A 865 -5.02 -11.74 5.31
CA ARG A 865 -3.76 -12.31 4.82
C ARG A 865 -2.91 -12.86 5.97
N ILE A 866 -2.78 -12.12 7.07
CA ILE A 866 -2.03 -12.59 8.26
C ILE A 866 -2.66 -13.87 8.83
N VAL A 867 -3.99 -13.91 8.93
CA VAL A 867 -4.72 -15.09 9.43
C VAL A 867 -4.56 -16.29 8.49
N LEU A 868 -4.72 -16.11 7.17
CA LEU A 868 -4.57 -17.17 6.17
C LEU A 868 -3.13 -17.70 6.11
N GLN A 869 -2.14 -16.81 6.18
CA GLN A 869 -0.73 -17.19 6.19
C GLN A 869 -0.40 -18.04 7.43
N ALA A 870 -0.93 -17.69 8.60
CA ALA A 870 -0.78 -18.48 9.83
C ALA A 870 -1.53 -19.82 9.76
N ALA A 871 -2.80 -19.81 9.33
CA ALA A 871 -3.62 -21.01 9.17
C ALA A 871 -2.97 -22.03 8.22
N GLY A 872 -2.49 -21.56 7.06
CA GLY A 872 -1.90 -22.41 6.03
C GLY A 872 -0.57 -23.08 6.44
N ARG A 873 0.01 -22.71 7.59
CA ARG A 873 1.17 -23.43 8.16
C ARG A 873 0.74 -24.72 8.85
N LEU A 874 -0.55 -24.87 9.17
CA LEU A 874 -1.17 -26.02 9.81
C LEU A 874 -1.76 -27.03 8.81
N ASP A 875 -1.68 -26.72 7.51
CA ASP A 875 -2.33 -27.47 6.44
C ASP A 875 -1.35 -28.24 5.54
N ARG A 876 -0.14 -28.57 6.03
CA ARG A 876 0.99 -28.98 5.18
C ARG A 876 1.26 -30.49 5.14
N THR A 877 0.87 -31.24 6.16
CA THR A 877 1.13 -32.68 6.27
C THR A 877 -0.11 -33.52 5.90
N PHE A 878 0.11 -34.82 5.70
CA PHE A 878 -0.97 -35.76 5.43
C PHE A 878 -1.68 -36.24 6.69
N ASN A 879 -1.06 -36.17 7.86
CA ASN A 879 -1.68 -36.64 9.08
C ASN A 879 -2.26 -35.46 9.85
N LYS A 880 -3.52 -35.59 10.28
CA LYS A 880 -4.27 -34.55 10.98
C LYS A 880 -4.79 -35.07 12.30
N VAL A 881 -5.03 -34.15 13.22
CA VAL A 881 -5.77 -34.44 14.44
C VAL A 881 -7.28 -34.55 14.10
N PRO A 882 -8.06 -35.42 14.78
CA PRO A 882 -9.50 -35.58 14.52
C PRO A 882 -10.31 -34.29 14.67
N THR A 883 -9.91 -33.45 15.63
CA THR A 883 -10.53 -32.15 15.87
C THR A 883 -9.46 -31.10 16.09
N THR A 884 -9.34 -30.17 15.16
CA THR A 884 -8.49 -28.97 15.31
C THR A 884 -9.28 -27.91 16.07
N LEU A 885 -8.71 -27.38 17.16
CA LEU A 885 -9.32 -26.27 17.91
C LEU A 885 -8.72 -24.95 17.46
N VAL A 886 -9.61 -23.99 17.20
CA VAL A 886 -9.27 -22.62 16.82
C VAL A 886 -9.90 -21.69 17.85
N VAL A 887 -9.07 -21.14 18.72
CA VAL A 887 -9.49 -20.12 19.70
C VAL A 887 -9.32 -18.74 19.06
N VAL A 888 -10.34 -17.89 19.10
CA VAL A 888 -10.33 -16.62 18.34
C VAL A 888 -10.76 -15.43 19.19
N SER A 889 -10.05 -14.31 19.05
CA SER A 889 -10.56 -13.02 19.53
C SER A 889 -11.71 -12.50 18.67
N SER A 890 -12.57 -11.66 19.26
CA SER A 890 -13.68 -11.01 18.55
C SER A 890 -13.19 -10.14 17.39
N ASP A 891 -12.07 -9.43 17.58
CA ASP A 891 -11.43 -8.62 16.54
C ASP A 891 -11.06 -9.44 15.30
N ILE A 892 -10.57 -10.67 15.46
CA ILE A 892 -10.24 -11.52 14.32
C ILE A 892 -11.50 -11.87 13.53
N LEU A 893 -12.60 -12.21 14.21
CA LEU A 893 -13.88 -12.50 13.55
C LEU A 893 -14.50 -11.28 12.88
N ASN A 894 -14.30 -10.07 13.42
CA ASN A 894 -14.89 -8.85 12.87
C ASN A 894 -14.22 -8.40 11.58
N TYR A 895 -12.94 -8.72 11.39
CA TYR A 895 -12.15 -8.23 10.24
C TYR A 895 -11.67 -9.33 9.29
N PHE A 896 -11.90 -10.60 9.61
CA PHE A 896 -11.63 -11.71 8.69
C PHE A 896 -12.62 -11.71 7.53
N ASN A 897 -12.11 -11.64 6.31
CA ASN A 897 -12.91 -11.52 5.10
C ASN A 897 -12.29 -12.27 3.93
N VAL A 898 -12.90 -13.39 3.56
CA VAL A 898 -12.48 -14.25 2.45
C VAL A 898 -13.49 -14.26 1.31
N PHE A 899 -14.33 -13.22 1.21
CA PHE A 899 -15.35 -13.08 0.17
C PHE A 899 -14.87 -13.38 -1.27
N PRO A 900 -13.67 -12.94 -1.73
CA PRO A 900 -13.24 -13.21 -3.11
C PRO A 900 -12.75 -14.65 -3.34
N LEU A 901 -12.54 -15.44 -2.30
CA LEU A 901 -11.89 -16.75 -2.41
C LEU A 901 -12.90 -17.90 -2.53
N GLN A 902 -12.61 -18.80 -3.47
CA GLN A 902 -13.35 -20.04 -3.67
C GLN A 902 -13.00 -21.07 -2.60
N ASP A 903 -13.90 -22.04 -2.37
CA ASP A 903 -13.73 -23.07 -1.34
C ASP A 903 -12.42 -23.83 -1.47
N TYR A 904 -12.06 -24.25 -2.69
CA TYR A 904 -10.82 -24.99 -2.94
C TYR A 904 -9.55 -24.17 -2.67
N GLN A 905 -9.65 -22.84 -2.55
CA GLN A 905 -8.53 -21.95 -2.20
C GLN A 905 -8.37 -21.78 -0.69
N LEU A 906 -9.34 -22.24 0.10
CA LEU A 906 -9.37 -22.07 1.54
C LEU A 906 -9.02 -23.39 2.25
N GLY A 907 -8.09 -23.32 3.20
CA GLY A 907 -7.79 -24.43 4.09
C GLY A 907 -8.90 -24.70 5.12
N PRO A 908 -8.89 -25.87 5.80
CA PRO A 908 -9.90 -26.26 6.78
C PRO A 908 -10.23 -25.20 7.83
N ILE A 909 -9.22 -24.51 8.36
CA ILE A 909 -9.40 -23.48 9.38
C ILE A 909 -10.11 -22.24 8.81
N ALA A 910 -9.70 -21.79 7.63
CA ALA A 910 -10.30 -20.63 6.99
C ALA A 910 -11.76 -20.86 6.60
N GLN A 911 -12.08 -22.05 6.07
CA GLN A 911 -13.47 -22.44 5.78
C GLN A 911 -14.30 -22.50 7.07
N ALA A 912 -13.75 -23.02 8.17
CA ALA A 912 -14.44 -23.09 9.45
C ALA A 912 -14.73 -21.70 10.03
N LEU A 913 -13.79 -20.75 9.92
CA LEU A 913 -14.00 -19.34 10.31
C LEU A 913 -15.12 -18.69 9.50
N ARG A 914 -15.10 -18.85 8.17
CA ARG A 914 -16.15 -18.32 7.28
C ARG A 914 -17.52 -18.91 7.62
N THR A 915 -17.60 -20.23 7.80
CA THR A 915 -18.83 -20.92 8.20
C THR A 915 -19.33 -20.43 9.57
N TYR A 916 -18.43 -20.20 10.53
CA TYR A 916 -18.79 -19.66 11.84
C TYR A 916 -19.37 -18.24 11.74
N GLN A 917 -18.75 -17.35 10.95
CA GLN A 917 -19.27 -16.00 10.70
C GLN A 917 -20.67 -16.04 10.07
N GLN A 918 -20.88 -16.92 9.08
CA GLN A 918 -22.18 -17.12 8.44
C GLN A 918 -23.24 -17.61 9.43
N GLN A 919 -22.92 -18.61 10.26
CA GLN A 919 -23.82 -19.12 11.30
C GLN A 919 -24.19 -18.05 12.34
N LYS A 920 -23.24 -17.15 12.65
CA LYS A 920 -23.46 -16.00 13.55
C LYS A 920 -24.07 -14.78 12.85
N LYS A 921 -24.36 -14.85 11.55
CA LYS A 921 -24.88 -13.74 10.73
C LYS A 921 -24.03 -12.47 10.85
N MET A 922 -22.71 -12.63 10.93
CA MET A 922 -21.80 -11.49 10.91
C MET A 922 -21.77 -10.88 9.51
N PRO A 923 -21.80 -9.55 9.36
CA PRO A 923 -21.80 -8.90 8.05
C PRO A 923 -20.46 -9.14 7.33
N ALA A 924 -20.51 -9.54 6.07
CA ALA A 924 -19.33 -9.57 5.21
C ALA A 924 -19.04 -8.15 4.69
N PHE A 925 -17.78 -7.73 4.74
CA PHE A 925 -17.36 -6.43 4.22
C PHE A 925 -17.01 -6.55 2.73
N THR A 926 -17.95 -6.24 1.85
CA THR A 926 -17.73 -6.35 0.39
C THR A 926 -17.21 -5.04 -0.22
N PRO A 927 -16.62 -5.06 -1.43
CA PRO A 927 -16.23 -3.84 -2.14
C PRO A 927 -17.38 -2.84 -2.29
N GLU A 928 -18.59 -3.32 -2.59
CA GLU A 928 -19.76 -2.46 -2.73
C GLU A 928 -20.14 -1.81 -1.38
N GLN A 929 -19.97 -2.52 -0.26
CA GLN A 929 -20.16 -1.94 1.06
C GLN A 929 -19.10 -0.87 1.36
N ALA A 930 -17.86 -1.09 0.93
CA ALA A 930 -16.80 -0.10 1.07
C ALA A 930 -17.11 1.20 0.29
N THR A 931 -17.53 1.08 -0.98
CA THR A 931 -17.97 2.22 -1.80
C THR A 931 -19.14 2.98 -1.15
N ARG A 932 -20.15 2.26 -0.65
CA ARG A 932 -21.28 2.89 0.04
C ARG A 932 -20.84 3.65 1.31
N ASN A 933 -20.00 3.03 2.14
CA ASN A 933 -19.45 3.70 3.31
C ASN A 933 -18.65 4.96 2.93
N GLU A 934 -17.93 4.92 1.82
CA GLU A 934 -17.22 6.09 1.29
C GLU A 934 -18.22 7.20 0.90
N TRP A 935 -19.26 6.87 0.14
CA TRP A 935 -20.29 7.82 -0.27
C TRP A 935 -21.00 8.47 0.93
N GLU A 936 -21.31 7.70 1.97
CA GLU A 936 -21.85 8.21 3.24
C GLU A 936 -20.89 9.22 3.89
N ASN A 937 -19.60 8.87 3.95
CA ASN A 937 -18.58 9.75 4.51
C ASN A 937 -18.40 11.04 3.70
N GLN A 938 -18.42 11.00 2.37
CA GLN A 938 -18.35 12.20 1.53
C GLN A 938 -19.59 13.09 1.68
N THR A 939 -20.76 12.47 1.72
CA THR A 939 -22.03 13.16 1.94
C THR A 939 -22.03 13.86 3.30
N LEU A 940 -21.59 13.18 4.36
CA LEU A 940 -21.50 13.75 5.71
C LEU A 940 -20.50 14.91 5.80
N LYS A 941 -19.37 14.85 5.08
CA LYS A 941 -18.38 15.94 5.02
C LYS A 941 -18.98 17.19 4.36
N THR A 942 -19.72 16.99 3.26
CA THR A 942 -20.43 18.04 2.55
C THR A 942 -21.48 18.66 3.47
N GLN A 943 -22.35 17.83 4.06
CA GLN A 943 -23.43 18.25 4.96
C GLN A 943 -22.92 19.18 6.05
N LYS A 944 -21.92 18.74 6.82
CA LYS A 944 -21.34 19.54 7.92
C LYS A 944 -20.83 20.91 7.48
N THR A 945 -20.28 20.99 6.27
CA THR A 945 -19.70 22.24 5.75
C THR A 945 -20.78 23.14 5.17
N VAL A 946 -21.73 22.58 4.42
CA VAL A 946 -22.86 23.33 3.86
C VAL A 946 -23.76 23.87 4.97
N ASP A 947 -24.01 23.12 6.04
CA ASP A 947 -24.78 23.58 7.20
C ASP A 947 -24.11 24.76 7.89
N TYR A 948 -22.78 24.68 8.09
CA TYR A 948 -22.01 25.80 8.58
C TYR A 948 -22.14 27.02 7.65
N LEU A 949 -21.98 26.86 6.34
CA LEU A 949 -22.12 27.98 5.40
C LEU A 949 -23.52 28.61 5.50
N LYS A 950 -24.58 27.79 5.54
CA LYS A 950 -25.97 28.23 5.64
C LYS A 950 -26.26 29.02 6.92
N GLN A 951 -25.63 28.68 8.04
CA GLN A 951 -25.79 29.39 9.30
C GLN A 951 -25.10 30.77 9.33
N HIS A 952 -24.17 31.01 8.41
CA HIS A 952 -23.33 32.21 8.39
C HIS A 952 -23.48 33.03 7.09
N LEU A 953 -24.60 32.93 6.38
CA LEU A 953 -24.81 33.59 5.08
C LEU A 953 -24.86 35.13 5.13
N GLN A 954 -25.00 35.72 6.32
CA GLN A 954 -24.92 37.17 6.50
C GLN A 954 -23.46 37.66 6.67
N GLU A 955 -22.50 36.74 6.74
CA GLU A 955 -21.07 37.05 6.74
C GLU A 955 -20.50 36.98 5.31
N ARG A 956 -19.73 38.00 4.91
CA ARG A 956 -19.23 38.13 3.53
C ARG A 956 -18.44 36.90 3.04
N GLY A 957 -17.62 36.29 3.90
CA GLY A 957 -16.79 35.14 3.55
C GLY A 957 -17.60 33.88 3.25
N PRO A 958 -18.38 33.36 4.22
CA PRO A 958 -19.28 32.23 4.02
C PRO A 958 -20.31 32.44 2.92
N ALA A 959 -20.90 33.63 2.80
CA ALA A 959 -21.83 33.99 1.72
C ALA A 959 -21.22 33.80 0.34
N ASN A 960 -20.05 34.40 0.09
CA ASN A 960 -19.36 34.28 -1.19
C ASN A 960 -18.96 32.83 -1.48
N ARG A 961 -18.53 32.09 -0.46
CA ARG A 961 -18.16 30.67 -0.59
C ARG A 961 -19.36 29.80 -0.95
N PHE A 962 -20.52 30.04 -0.34
CA PHE A 962 -21.75 29.31 -0.64
C PHE A 962 -22.27 29.60 -2.05
N LYS A 963 -22.25 30.88 -2.47
CA LYS A 963 -22.60 31.29 -3.83
C LYS A 963 -21.71 30.62 -4.87
N HIS A 964 -20.38 30.74 -4.71
CA HIS A 964 -19.42 30.10 -5.60
C HIS A 964 -19.61 28.59 -5.67
N TYR A 965 -19.82 27.92 -4.52
CA TYR A 965 -20.13 26.50 -4.46
C TYR A 965 -21.34 26.14 -5.33
N ARG A 966 -22.47 26.83 -5.18
CA ARG A 966 -23.70 26.56 -5.96
C ARG A 966 -23.52 26.85 -7.45
N ASP A 967 -22.80 27.92 -7.79
CA ASP A 967 -22.49 28.26 -9.18
C ASP A 967 -21.63 27.17 -9.86
N GLU A 968 -20.62 26.65 -9.16
CA GLU A 968 -19.80 25.53 -9.65
C GLU A 968 -20.65 24.28 -9.90
N LEU A 969 -21.58 23.93 -9.00
CA LEU A 969 -22.44 22.75 -9.20
C LEU A 969 -23.29 22.85 -10.48
N ILE A 970 -23.75 24.05 -10.85
CA ILE A 970 -24.55 24.26 -12.08
C ILE A 970 -23.71 23.99 -13.33
N HIS A 971 -22.47 24.44 -13.36
CA HIS A 971 -21.56 24.19 -14.48
C HIS A 971 -21.10 22.74 -14.54
N TYR A 972 -21.01 22.09 -13.37
CA TYR A 972 -20.31 20.81 -13.20
C TYR A 972 -21.12 19.80 -12.36
N PRO A 973 -22.34 19.40 -12.78
CA PRO A 973 -23.13 18.39 -12.07
C PRO A 973 -22.49 16.99 -12.09
N THR A 974 -21.56 16.78 -13.03
CA THR A 974 -20.69 15.61 -13.10
C THR A 974 -19.31 16.11 -13.50
N VAL A 975 -18.25 15.52 -12.96
CA VAL A 975 -16.87 16.01 -13.18
C VAL A 975 -15.90 14.90 -13.53
N GLY A 976 -14.93 15.23 -14.38
CA GLY A 976 -13.73 14.42 -14.55
C GLY A 976 -12.74 14.63 -13.41
N PHE A 977 -11.74 13.75 -13.33
CA PHE A 977 -10.72 13.77 -12.28
C PHE A 977 -10.04 15.12 -12.09
N GLU A 978 -9.55 15.76 -13.17
CA GLU A 978 -8.76 17.00 -13.05
C GLU A 978 -9.58 18.15 -12.43
N HIS A 979 -10.89 18.21 -12.68
CA HIS A 979 -11.78 19.20 -12.06
C HIS A 979 -12.07 18.84 -10.58
N TYR A 980 -12.39 17.57 -10.30
CA TYR A 980 -12.56 17.09 -8.92
C TYR A 980 -11.31 17.39 -8.08
N HIS A 981 -10.14 17.00 -8.59
CA HIS A 981 -8.84 17.15 -7.94
C HIS A 981 -8.50 18.60 -7.59
N ALA A 982 -8.87 19.56 -8.45
CA ALA A 982 -8.67 20.99 -8.17
C ALA A 982 -9.48 21.51 -6.96
N ASN A 983 -10.53 20.79 -6.55
CA ASN A 983 -11.45 21.17 -5.48
C ASN A 983 -11.55 20.14 -4.34
N GLU A 984 -10.87 18.99 -4.43
CA GLU A 984 -10.99 17.87 -3.50
C GLU A 984 -10.62 18.24 -2.06
N ASP A 985 -9.85 19.31 -1.86
CA ASP A 985 -9.41 19.79 -0.55
C ASP A 985 -10.45 20.63 0.19
N LYS A 986 -11.60 20.88 -0.45
CA LYS A 986 -12.77 21.59 0.06
C LYS A 986 -13.91 20.58 0.29
N PRO A 987 -14.38 20.39 1.54
CA PRO A 987 -15.38 19.37 1.86
C PRO A 987 -16.74 19.51 1.16
N GLU A 988 -17.13 20.72 0.76
CA GLU A 988 -18.35 20.99 0.00
C GLU A 988 -18.30 20.41 -1.43
N PHE A 989 -17.10 20.15 -1.97
CA PHE A 989 -16.89 19.53 -3.28
C PHE A 989 -16.55 18.03 -3.17
N ALA A 990 -16.98 17.37 -2.10
CA ALA A 990 -16.83 15.92 -1.96
C ALA A 990 -17.87 15.16 -2.81
N TYR A 991 -17.68 15.16 -4.14
CA TYR A 991 -18.46 14.36 -5.10
C TYR A 991 -18.35 12.86 -4.81
N LEU A 992 -19.33 12.08 -5.27
CA LEU A 992 -19.28 10.61 -5.22
C LEU A 992 -18.41 10.10 -6.38
N HIS A 993 -17.48 9.18 -6.10
CA HIS A 993 -16.71 8.49 -7.13
C HIS A 993 -17.58 7.40 -7.75
N GLU A 994 -18.23 7.71 -8.87
CA GLU A 994 -19.03 6.75 -9.65
C GLU A 994 -19.31 7.36 -11.02
N ALA A 995 -19.08 6.58 -12.07
CA ALA A 995 -19.43 7.00 -13.42
C ALA A 995 -20.92 6.78 -13.68
N THR A 996 -21.78 7.59 -13.07
CA THR A 996 -23.24 7.51 -13.23
C THR A 996 -23.90 8.88 -13.35
N THR A 997 -25.07 8.91 -13.98
CA THR A 997 -25.96 10.08 -14.05
C THR A 997 -27.19 9.94 -13.15
N CYS A 998 -27.38 8.78 -12.51
CA CYS A 998 -28.41 8.61 -11.48
C CYS A 998 -28.03 7.55 -10.43
N TYR A 999 -28.55 7.72 -9.21
CA TYR A 999 -28.43 6.73 -8.14
C TYR A 999 -29.56 6.91 -7.11
N HIS A 1000 -29.73 5.90 -6.26
CA HIS A 1000 -30.70 5.90 -5.16
C HIS A 1000 -30.02 6.15 -3.81
N VAL A 1001 -30.72 6.86 -2.93
CA VAL A 1001 -30.30 7.10 -1.54
C VAL A 1001 -31.50 6.95 -0.60
N GLN A 1002 -31.26 6.39 0.58
CA GLN A 1002 -32.24 6.38 1.66
C GLN A 1002 -32.08 7.67 2.47
N ARG A 1003 -33.08 8.55 2.41
CA ARG A 1003 -33.15 9.76 3.23
C ARG A 1003 -34.03 9.53 4.44
N GLN A 1004 -33.52 9.89 5.63
CA GLN A 1004 -34.24 9.94 6.89
C GLN A 1004 -33.94 11.28 7.59
N GLY A 1005 -34.77 12.30 7.33
CA GLY A 1005 -34.47 13.67 7.74
C GLY A 1005 -33.26 14.22 7.00
N GLU A 1006 -32.24 14.65 7.74
CA GLU A 1006 -30.94 15.12 7.22
C GLU A 1006 -29.87 14.01 7.17
N THR A 1007 -30.27 12.75 7.42
CA THR A 1007 -29.38 11.58 7.33
C THR A 1007 -29.56 10.89 5.98
N PHE A 1008 -28.44 10.56 5.34
CA PHE A 1008 -28.36 9.86 4.06
C PHE A 1008 -27.63 8.53 4.24
N THR A 1009 -28.25 7.45 3.80
CA THR A 1009 -27.69 6.10 3.83
C THR A 1009 -27.81 5.48 2.44
N PHE A 1010 -26.76 4.81 1.98
CA PHE A 1010 -26.81 4.15 0.67
C PHE A 1010 -27.10 2.67 0.89
N LEU A 1011 -28.22 2.20 0.34
CA LEU A 1011 -28.69 0.83 0.49
C LEU A 1011 -28.28 -0.03 -0.73
N PRO A 1012 -28.10 -1.36 -0.56
CA PRO A 1012 -27.89 -2.26 -1.68
C PRO A 1012 -29.10 -2.28 -2.64
N ASP A 1013 -28.85 -2.77 -3.87
CA ASP A 1013 -29.86 -2.98 -4.92
C ASP A 1013 -30.70 -1.75 -5.29
N ASN A 1014 -30.16 -0.54 -5.07
CA ASN A 1014 -30.86 0.73 -5.31
C ASN A 1014 -32.21 0.84 -4.58
N LEU A 1015 -32.33 0.24 -3.39
CA LEU A 1015 -33.56 0.26 -2.58
C LEU A 1015 -33.82 1.57 -1.83
N GLY A 1016 -33.05 2.63 -2.11
CA GLY A 1016 -33.24 3.95 -1.51
C GLY A 1016 -34.58 4.59 -1.92
N ASN A 1017 -35.19 5.33 -1.00
CA ASN A 1017 -36.47 6.01 -1.20
C ASN A 1017 -36.40 7.29 -2.05
N GLU A 1018 -35.20 7.79 -2.34
CA GLU A 1018 -34.98 9.00 -3.13
C GLU A 1018 -34.02 8.72 -4.29
N ILE A 1019 -34.31 9.32 -5.46
CA ILE A 1019 -33.48 9.23 -6.66
C ILE A 1019 -32.84 10.58 -6.92
N VAL A 1020 -31.52 10.58 -7.10
CA VAL A 1020 -30.75 11.75 -7.53
C VAL A 1020 -30.45 11.62 -9.02
N SER A 1021 -30.94 12.55 -9.83
CA SER A 1021 -30.74 12.59 -11.28
C SER A 1021 -31.05 13.97 -11.87
N ALA A 1022 -30.64 14.22 -13.11
CA ALA A 1022 -31.06 15.40 -13.89
C ALA A 1022 -32.59 15.51 -14.00
N GLU A 1023 -33.30 14.39 -14.09
CA GLU A 1023 -34.76 14.37 -14.16
C GLU A 1023 -35.39 14.78 -12.82
N ASN A 1024 -34.92 14.21 -11.71
CA ASN A 1024 -35.46 14.47 -10.37
C ASN A 1024 -35.08 15.85 -9.82
N THR A 1025 -34.05 16.49 -10.36
CA THR A 1025 -33.73 17.90 -10.10
C THR A 1025 -34.59 18.86 -10.93
N GLY A 1026 -35.31 18.37 -11.95
CA GLY A 1026 -36.17 19.16 -12.84
C GLY A 1026 -35.47 19.70 -14.08
N LEU A 1027 -34.16 19.48 -14.23
CA LEU A 1027 -33.37 19.98 -15.37
C LEU A 1027 -33.97 19.52 -16.70
N THR A 1028 -34.24 18.22 -16.86
CA THR A 1028 -34.75 17.65 -18.10
C THR A 1028 -36.04 18.34 -18.57
N ALA A 1029 -36.98 18.58 -17.65
CA ALA A 1029 -38.24 19.24 -17.97
C ALA A 1029 -38.05 20.73 -18.28
N MET A 1030 -37.19 21.43 -17.55
CA MET A 1030 -36.87 22.85 -17.81
C MET A 1030 -36.19 23.04 -19.17
N MET A 1031 -35.32 22.13 -19.58
CA MET A 1031 -34.60 22.20 -20.87
C MET A 1031 -35.50 21.94 -22.09
N HIS A 1032 -36.71 21.41 -21.91
CA HIS A 1032 -37.71 21.39 -22.98
C HIS A 1032 -38.28 22.80 -23.29
N ASN A 1033 -38.13 23.75 -22.37
CA ASN A 1033 -38.51 25.14 -22.61
C ASN A 1033 -37.44 25.84 -23.47
N SER A 1034 -37.80 26.30 -24.66
CA SER A 1034 -36.85 26.91 -25.60
C SER A 1034 -36.17 28.17 -25.07
N LEU A 1035 -36.85 28.96 -24.23
CA LEU A 1035 -36.27 30.15 -23.60
C LEU A 1035 -35.16 29.76 -22.61
N LEU A 1036 -35.44 28.80 -21.72
CA LEU A 1036 -34.46 28.32 -20.75
C LEU A 1036 -33.28 27.61 -21.43
N ALA A 1037 -33.55 26.80 -22.44
CA ALA A 1037 -32.50 26.12 -23.21
C ALA A 1037 -31.55 27.14 -23.88
N ALA A 1038 -32.10 28.19 -24.50
CA ALA A 1038 -31.30 29.25 -25.11
C ALA A 1038 -30.50 30.05 -24.06
N HIS A 1039 -31.07 30.28 -22.88
CA HIS A 1039 -30.39 30.93 -21.77
C HIS A 1039 -29.21 30.10 -21.25
N PHE A 1040 -29.38 28.78 -21.13
CA PHE A 1040 -28.31 27.86 -20.75
C PHE A 1040 -27.20 27.81 -21.80
N ASP A 1041 -27.54 27.82 -23.09
CA ASP A 1041 -26.55 27.86 -24.18
C ASP A 1041 -25.73 29.17 -24.13
N ALA A 1042 -26.37 30.31 -23.84
CA ALA A 1042 -25.69 31.61 -23.71
C ALA A 1042 -24.73 31.69 -22.52
N LEU A 1043 -25.04 30.99 -21.42
CA LEU A 1043 -24.21 30.94 -20.21
C LEU A 1043 -23.26 29.73 -20.18
N HIS A 1044 -23.27 28.90 -21.22
CA HIS A 1044 -22.51 27.65 -21.30
C HIS A 1044 -22.81 26.65 -20.17
N TYR A 1045 -24.06 26.60 -19.72
CA TYR A 1045 -24.52 25.64 -18.72
C TYR A 1045 -24.90 24.28 -19.36
N PRO A 1046 -24.59 23.16 -18.70
CA PRO A 1046 -24.95 21.84 -19.21
C PRO A 1046 -26.47 21.63 -19.18
N LYS A 1047 -27.03 21.14 -20.29
CA LYS A 1047 -28.47 20.83 -20.44
C LYS A 1047 -28.82 19.39 -20.03
N HIS A 1048 -27.82 18.57 -19.77
CA HIS A 1048 -27.94 17.19 -19.27
C HIS A 1048 -26.71 16.86 -18.43
N TRP A 1049 -26.80 15.82 -17.61
CA TRP A 1049 -25.64 15.30 -16.88
C TRP A 1049 -24.87 14.32 -17.76
N GLU A 1050 -23.55 14.47 -17.83
CA GLU A 1050 -22.69 13.57 -18.59
C GLU A 1050 -22.20 12.41 -17.71
N LYS A 1051 -21.90 11.26 -18.31
CA LYS A 1051 -21.35 10.12 -17.56
C LYS A 1051 -19.83 10.31 -17.34
N LEU A 1052 -19.46 11.16 -16.39
CA LEU A 1052 -18.07 11.40 -15.97
C LEU A 1052 -17.74 10.68 -14.67
N ALA A 1053 -16.46 10.64 -14.28
CA ALA A 1053 -15.96 9.81 -13.17
C ALA A 1053 -16.56 10.13 -11.79
N TYR A 1054 -17.05 11.35 -11.59
CA TYR A 1054 -17.64 11.78 -10.32
C TYR A 1054 -19.00 12.45 -10.55
N THR A 1055 -19.93 12.20 -9.63
CA THR A 1055 -21.30 12.75 -9.65
C THR A 1055 -21.64 13.45 -8.34
N LEU A 1056 -22.57 14.41 -8.35
CA LEU A 1056 -23.04 15.09 -7.14
C LEU A 1056 -23.47 14.07 -6.08
N ASN A 1057 -23.18 14.36 -4.81
CA ASN A 1057 -23.81 13.68 -3.69
C ASN A 1057 -25.20 14.31 -3.37
N PRO A 1058 -26.04 13.70 -2.51
CA PRO A 1058 -27.40 14.18 -2.26
C PRO A 1058 -27.49 15.63 -1.75
N VAL A 1059 -26.53 16.08 -0.93
CA VAL A 1059 -26.50 17.44 -0.37
C VAL A 1059 -26.13 18.46 -1.46
N GLN A 1060 -25.22 18.07 -2.35
CA GLN A 1060 -24.87 18.84 -3.53
C GLN A 1060 -26.04 18.89 -4.51
N ALA A 1061 -26.75 17.79 -4.73
CA ALA A 1061 -27.94 17.74 -5.56
C ALA A 1061 -29.07 18.66 -5.03
N ASP A 1062 -29.29 18.72 -3.72
CA ASP A 1062 -30.22 19.67 -3.09
C ASP A 1062 -29.81 21.13 -3.36
N SER A 1063 -28.51 21.43 -3.26
CA SER A 1063 -27.94 22.77 -3.50
C SER A 1063 -28.01 23.18 -4.98
N TYR A 1064 -27.72 22.23 -5.88
CA TYR A 1064 -27.87 22.34 -7.34
C TYR A 1064 -29.32 22.62 -7.72
N LYS A 1065 -30.26 21.85 -7.16
CA LYS A 1065 -31.69 21.96 -7.44
C LYS A 1065 -32.26 23.32 -7.04
N GLY A 1066 -31.81 23.88 -5.91
CA GLY A 1066 -32.14 25.24 -5.50
C GLY A 1066 -31.63 26.27 -6.49
N ARG A 1067 -30.35 26.18 -6.87
CA ARG A 1067 -29.71 27.15 -7.78
C ARG A 1067 -30.29 27.10 -9.19
N LEU A 1068 -30.62 25.91 -9.66
CA LEU A 1068 -31.32 25.67 -10.91
C LEU A 1068 -32.68 26.37 -10.92
N GLY A 1069 -33.41 26.30 -9.80
CA GLY A 1069 -34.69 26.99 -9.61
C GLY A 1069 -34.56 28.52 -9.67
N GLU A 1070 -33.54 29.08 -9.02
CA GLU A 1070 -33.26 30.52 -9.06
C GLU A 1070 -32.93 31.02 -10.47
N ILE A 1071 -32.02 30.34 -11.19
CA ILE A 1071 -31.60 30.72 -12.54
C ILE A 1071 -32.78 30.66 -13.51
N CYS A 1072 -33.52 29.54 -13.51
CA CYS A 1072 -34.68 29.39 -14.38
C CYS A 1072 -35.80 30.35 -13.98
N GLY A 1073 -36.02 30.54 -12.69
CA GLY A 1073 -37.01 31.46 -12.14
C GLY A 1073 -36.77 32.90 -12.55
N GLN A 1074 -35.53 33.38 -12.41
CA GLN A 1074 -35.13 34.72 -12.86
C GLN A 1074 -35.38 34.88 -14.35
N CYS A 1075 -34.87 33.96 -15.19
CA CYS A 1075 -35.05 34.03 -16.63
C CYS A 1075 -36.53 34.10 -17.04
N LEU A 1076 -37.39 33.29 -16.42
CA LEU A 1076 -38.83 33.30 -16.69
C LEU A 1076 -39.49 34.59 -16.21
N LEU A 1077 -39.20 35.04 -14.99
CA LEU A 1077 -39.87 36.20 -14.38
C LEU A 1077 -39.53 37.49 -15.13
N GLU A 1078 -38.25 37.69 -15.48
CA GLU A 1078 -37.78 38.83 -16.25
C GLU A 1078 -38.33 38.80 -17.69
N HIS A 1079 -38.47 37.63 -18.31
CA HIS A 1079 -39.04 37.50 -19.65
C HIS A 1079 -40.54 37.79 -19.71
N TYR A 1080 -41.34 37.15 -18.83
CA TYR A 1080 -42.81 37.22 -18.91
C TYR A 1080 -43.39 38.49 -18.28
N TRP A 1081 -42.73 39.10 -17.30
CA TRP A 1081 -43.23 40.29 -16.61
C TRP A 1081 -42.35 41.54 -16.77
N HIS A 1082 -41.23 41.45 -17.51
CA HIS A 1082 -40.33 42.58 -17.77
C HIS A 1082 -39.87 43.32 -16.51
N VAL A 1083 -39.72 42.57 -15.41
CA VAL A 1083 -39.14 43.06 -14.16
C VAL A 1083 -37.63 42.84 -14.17
N THR A 1084 -36.90 43.63 -13.41
CA THR A 1084 -35.46 43.40 -13.15
C THR A 1084 -35.31 42.83 -11.75
N LEU A 1085 -34.61 41.71 -11.63
CA LEU A 1085 -34.29 41.10 -10.34
C LEU A 1085 -32.88 41.50 -9.89
N THR A 1086 -32.77 41.90 -8.63
CA THR A 1086 -31.49 42.26 -8.01
C THR A 1086 -31.27 41.47 -6.73
N GLU A 1087 -30.02 41.10 -6.45
CA GLU A 1087 -29.64 40.41 -5.22
C GLU A 1087 -29.87 41.30 -3.99
N LEU A 1088 -30.24 40.69 -2.87
CA LEU A 1088 -30.43 41.38 -1.60
C LEU A 1088 -29.08 41.85 -1.01
N PRO A 1089 -29.07 42.93 -0.20
CA PRO A 1089 -27.87 43.34 0.51
C PRO A 1089 -27.41 42.26 1.50
N LEU A 1090 -26.11 42.22 1.80
CA LEU A 1090 -25.48 41.17 2.63
C LEU A 1090 -26.21 40.88 3.95
N GLN A 1091 -26.76 41.89 4.62
CA GLN A 1091 -27.50 41.74 5.88
C GLN A 1091 -28.78 40.88 5.77
N PHE A 1092 -29.35 40.78 4.57
CA PHE A 1092 -30.53 39.97 4.25
C PHE A 1092 -30.21 38.88 3.23
N ASN A 1093 -28.92 38.60 3.00
CA ASN A 1093 -28.50 37.59 2.04
C ASN A 1093 -29.17 36.25 2.34
N GLU A 1094 -29.72 35.62 1.30
CA GLU A 1094 -30.42 34.32 1.36
C GLU A 1094 -31.66 34.29 2.28
N PHE A 1095 -32.19 35.46 2.68
CA PHE A 1095 -33.55 35.53 3.23
C PHE A 1095 -34.56 35.20 2.14
N PHE A 1096 -34.36 35.82 0.97
CA PHE A 1096 -35.08 35.64 -0.28
C PHE A 1096 -34.05 35.61 -1.42
N ASP A 1097 -34.42 35.09 -2.57
CA ASP A 1097 -33.49 34.93 -3.69
C ASP A 1097 -33.19 36.28 -4.36
N PHE A 1098 -34.23 37.09 -4.58
CA PHE A 1098 -34.12 38.38 -5.26
C PHE A 1098 -35.09 39.43 -4.71
N GLU A 1099 -34.84 40.70 -5.04
CA GLU A 1099 -35.79 41.80 -4.88
C GLU A 1099 -36.05 42.51 -6.21
N THR A 1100 -37.20 43.17 -6.30
CA THR A 1100 -37.58 44.05 -7.42
C THR A 1100 -37.51 45.51 -6.99
N ALA A 1101 -37.45 46.43 -7.96
CA ALA A 1101 -37.51 47.87 -7.70
C ALA A 1101 -38.77 48.31 -6.91
N ASN A 1102 -39.88 47.56 -7.06
CA ASN A 1102 -41.16 47.81 -6.38
C ASN A 1102 -41.29 47.11 -5.02
N LYS A 1103 -40.16 46.74 -4.40
CA LYS A 1103 -40.10 46.17 -3.05
C LYS A 1103 -40.87 44.86 -2.90
N VAL A 1104 -40.84 44.04 -3.95
CA VAL A 1104 -41.30 42.65 -3.91
C VAL A 1104 -40.09 41.74 -3.81
N LEU A 1105 -40.06 40.93 -2.75
CA LEU A 1105 -39.07 39.89 -2.45
C LEU A 1105 -39.51 38.60 -3.15
N ILE A 1106 -38.59 37.93 -3.83
CA ILE A 1106 -38.86 36.74 -4.65
C ILE A 1106 -38.24 35.51 -3.98
N ASP A 1107 -39.03 34.44 -3.85
CA ASP A 1107 -38.59 33.14 -3.32
C ASP A 1107 -38.94 32.04 -4.33
N PHE A 1108 -37.95 31.62 -5.12
CA PHE A 1108 -38.08 30.56 -6.09
C PHE A 1108 -37.97 29.19 -5.43
N LYS A 1109 -38.86 28.30 -5.82
CA LYS A 1109 -38.91 26.92 -5.36
C LYS A 1109 -38.84 25.97 -6.54
N ASN A 1110 -38.30 24.78 -6.32
CA ASN A 1110 -38.25 23.73 -7.34
C ASN A 1110 -38.71 22.40 -6.72
N TRP A 1111 -39.96 22.37 -6.26
CA TRP A 1111 -40.52 21.21 -5.58
C TRP A 1111 -41.11 20.21 -6.58
N GLN A 1112 -40.60 18.99 -6.54
CA GLN A 1112 -41.01 17.90 -7.45
C GLN A 1112 -42.00 16.92 -6.82
N GLN A 1113 -42.21 16.97 -5.50
CA GLN A 1113 -43.20 16.17 -4.79
C GLN A 1113 -44.14 17.11 -4.01
N PRO A 1114 -45.37 16.68 -3.71
CA PRO A 1114 -46.29 17.48 -2.89
C PRO A 1114 -45.64 17.65 -1.52
N HIS A 1115 -45.38 18.89 -1.12
CA HIS A 1115 -44.68 19.18 0.12
C HIS A 1115 -45.39 18.53 1.31
N GLN A 1116 -44.66 17.66 2.03
CA GLN A 1116 -45.14 17.09 3.30
C GLN A 1116 -44.92 18.05 4.49
N ARG A 1117 -44.16 19.14 4.30
CA ARG A 1117 -44.06 20.22 5.30
C ARG A 1117 -45.41 20.91 5.40
N ASN A 1118 -45.89 21.07 6.63
CA ASN A 1118 -47.15 21.74 6.92
C ASN A 1118 -47.06 23.17 6.37
N PHE A 1119 -47.78 23.49 5.29
CA PHE A 1119 -47.77 24.81 4.62
C PHE A 1119 -47.84 26.00 5.59
N LYS A 1120 -48.46 25.80 6.77
CA LYS A 1120 -48.49 26.78 7.86
C LYS A 1120 -47.10 27.16 8.40
N GLN A 1121 -46.19 26.20 8.60
CA GLN A 1121 -44.84 26.44 9.12
C GLN A 1121 -43.97 27.21 8.11
N GLU A 1122 -44.09 26.88 6.83
CA GLU A 1122 -43.34 27.58 5.78
C GLU A 1122 -43.82 29.02 5.59
N ARG A 1123 -45.15 29.23 5.58
CA ARG A 1123 -45.76 30.56 5.58
C ARG A 1123 -45.34 31.38 6.81
N GLN A 1124 -45.25 30.75 7.97
CA GLN A 1124 -44.77 31.40 9.19
C GLN A 1124 -43.30 31.81 9.04
N HIS A 1125 -42.45 30.94 8.52
CA HIS A 1125 -41.03 31.26 8.33
C HIS A 1125 -40.80 32.39 7.32
N VAL A 1126 -41.55 32.41 6.21
CA VAL A 1126 -41.52 33.52 5.24
C VAL A 1126 -41.98 34.82 5.88
N GLN A 1127 -43.03 34.76 6.72
CA GLN A 1127 -43.52 35.93 7.44
C GLN A 1127 -42.47 36.48 8.43
N GLU A 1128 -41.83 35.60 9.21
CA GLU A 1128 -40.76 35.99 10.15
C GLU A 1128 -39.61 36.72 9.44
N LYS A 1129 -39.16 36.21 8.28
CA LYS A 1129 -38.14 36.87 7.45
C LYS A 1129 -38.61 38.24 6.92
N LEU A 1130 -39.85 38.31 6.43
CA LEU A 1130 -40.45 39.56 5.95
C LEU A 1130 -40.54 40.61 7.07
N ASP A 1131 -40.92 40.19 8.28
CA ASP A 1131 -41.05 41.08 9.43
C ASP A 1131 -39.69 41.67 9.84
N VAL A 1132 -38.62 40.88 9.79
CA VAL A 1132 -37.25 41.37 10.04
C VAL A 1132 -36.87 42.46 9.03
N ILE A 1133 -37.15 42.27 7.74
CA ILE A 1133 -36.85 43.28 6.70
C ILE A 1133 -37.68 44.55 6.94
N ARG A 1134 -38.98 44.41 7.24
CA ARG A 1134 -39.88 45.53 7.52
C ARG A 1134 -39.47 46.31 8.77
N GLN A 1135 -39.00 45.63 9.82
CA GLN A 1135 -38.51 46.31 11.03
C GLN A 1135 -37.27 47.17 10.74
N ASN A 1136 -36.38 46.69 9.87
CA ASN A 1136 -35.20 47.45 9.44
C ASN A 1136 -35.52 48.57 8.43
N LYS A 1137 -36.60 48.42 7.65
CA LYS A 1137 -37.05 49.39 6.63
C LYS A 1137 -38.57 49.59 6.68
N PRO A 1138 -39.10 50.28 7.70
CA PRO A 1138 -40.54 50.33 7.98
C PRO A 1138 -41.35 51.21 7.02
N THR A 1139 -40.71 52.07 6.23
CA THR A 1139 -41.36 52.99 5.29
C THR A 1139 -41.62 52.38 3.91
N GLU A 1140 -41.12 51.16 3.64
CA GLU A 1140 -41.25 50.49 2.35
C GLU A 1140 -42.35 49.41 2.41
N ASN A 1141 -43.22 49.37 1.41
CA ASN A 1141 -44.32 48.39 1.32
C ASN A 1141 -43.82 47.02 0.80
N TRP A 1142 -43.04 46.32 1.64
CA TRP A 1142 -42.47 45.03 1.30
C TRP A 1142 -43.53 43.96 1.09
N ARG A 1143 -43.44 43.22 -0.02
CA ARG A 1143 -44.30 42.08 -0.37
C ARG A 1143 -43.44 40.87 -0.72
N VAL A 1144 -43.99 39.66 -0.65
CA VAL A 1144 -43.27 38.42 -1.00
C VAL A 1144 -44.01 37.66 -2.09
N LEU A 1145 -43.29 37.24 -3.12
CA LEU A 1145 -43.77 36.38 -4.20
C LEU A 1145 -43.03 35.05 -4.13
N ILE A 1146 -43.74 33.99 -3.72
CA ILE A 1146 -43.22 32.62 -3.71
C ILE A 1146 -43.62 31.95 -5.02
N ILE A 1147 -42.65 31.46 -5.78
CA ILE A 1147 -42.88 30.86 -7.09
C ILE A 1147 -42.21 29.51 -7.14
N ASN A 1148 -43.00 28.45 -7.21
CA ASN A 1148 -42.45 27.17 -7.63
C ASN A 1148 -42.28 27.17 -9.16
N ILE A 1149 -41.19 26.63 -9.69
CA ILE A 1149 -40.90 26.71 -11.13
C ILE A 1149 -41.63 25.63 -11.91
N LEU A 1150 -41.64 24.40 -11.39
CA LEU A 1150 -42.06 23.22 -12.13
C LEU A 1150 -43.19 22.50 -11.39
N GLN A 1151 -44.16 21.97 -12.14
CA GLN A 1151 -45.32 21.26 -11.61
C GLN A 1151 -44.89 20.09 -10.70
N PRO A 1152 -45.33 20.04 -9.43
CA PRO A 1152 -45.07 18.88 -8.56
C PRO A 1152 -45.70 17.59 -9.12
N ARG A 1153 -45.05 16.44 -8.93
CA ARG A 1153 -45.58 15.13 -9.31
C ARG A 1153 -46.62 14.69 -8.26
N GLY A 1154 -47.89 14.54 -8.66
CA GLY A 1154 -48.99 14.08 -7.81
C GLY A 1154 -50.35 14.70 -8.19
N ASP A 1155 -51.42 14.21 -7.57
CA ASP A 1155 -52.81 14.57 -7.92
C ASP A 1155 -53.34 15.84 -7.21
N GLN A 1156 -52.47 16.60 -6.53
CA GLN A 1156 -52.87 17.82 -5.84
C GLN A 1156 -53.07 18.98 -6.84
N VAL A 1157 -54.24 19.62 -6.76
CA VAL A 1157 -54.54 20.84 -7.51
C VAL A 1157 -54.08 22.05 -6.69
N PHE A 1158 -53.12 22.79 -7.22
CA PHE A 1158 -52.61 23.98 -6.58
C PHE A 1158 -53.18 25.25 -7.23
N HIS A 1159 -53.59 26.23 -6.43
CA HIS A 1159 -54.14 27.50 -6.89
C HIS A 1159 -53.28 28.67 -6.46
N ILE A 1160 -53.24 29.74 -7.28
CA ILE A 1160 -52.61 31.00 -6.88
C ILE A 1160 -53.37 31.59 -5.70
N GLN A 1161 -52.71 31.70 -4.55
CA GLN A 1161 -53.31 32.17 -3.32
C GLN A 1161 -52.58 33.41 -2.80
N ALA A 1162 -53.36 34.43 -2.39
CA ALA A 1162 -52.84 35.55 -1.63
C ALA A 1162 -53.11 35.28 -0.14
N VAL A 1163 -52.08 35.42 0.70
CA VAL A 1163 -52.11 35.11 2.12
C VAL A 1163 -51.66 36.35 2.92
N ASN A 1164 -52.00 36.42 4.21
CA ASN A 1164 -51.62 37.49 5.14
C ASN A 1164 -51.91 38.90 4.61
N SER A 1165 -53.20 39.24 4.50
CA SER A 1165 -53.66 40.57 4.05
C SER A 1165 -53.10 41.00 2.68
N GLN A 1166 -52.90 40.03 1.77
CA GLN A 1166 -52.36 40.24 0.42
C GLN A 1166 -50.88 40.66 0.35
N HIS A 1167 -50.07 40.43 1.39
CA HIS A 1167 -48.63 40.71 1.33
C HIS A 1167 -47.78 39.55 0.83
N ILE A 1168 -48.32 38.34 0.78
CA ILE A 1168 -47.65 37.14 0.24
C ILE A 1168 -48.51 36.58 -0.89
N LEU A 1169 -47.92 36.39 -2.08
CA LEU A 1169 -48.55 35.72 -3.22
C LEU A 1169 -47.79 34.42 -3.51
N GLU A 1170 -48.52 33.31 -3.55
CA GLU A 1170 -47.97 31.99 -3.90
C GLU A 1170 -48.38 31.61 -5.32
N VAL A 1171 -47.39 31.37 -6.18
CA VAL A 1171 -47.56 30.84 -7.54
C VAL A 1171 -47.16 29.37 -7.54
N PRO A 1172 -48.09 28.46 -7.86
CA PRO A 1172 -47.90 27.04 -7.59
C PRO A 1172 -46.91 26.34 -8.50
N TYR A 1173 -46.84 26.76 -9.76
CA TYR A 1173 -45.83 26.35 -10.74
C TYR A 1173 -45.93 27.25 -11.99
N LEU A 1174 -44.82 27.50 -12.69
CA LEU A 1174 -44.79 28.23 -13.96
C LEU A 1174 -44.81 27.30 -15.17
N LEU A 1175 -44.11 26.17 -15.06
CA LEU A 1175 -43.94 25.18 -16.12
C LEU A 1175 -44.62 23.86 -15.73
N ASN A 1176 -45.20 23.17 -16.71
CA ASN A 1176 -45.57 21.76 -16.55
C ASN A 1176 -44.37 20.82 -16.76
N GLN A 1177 -44.54 19.53 -16.52
CA GLN A 1177 -43.48 18.51 -16.72
C GLN A 1177 -43.00 18.37 -18.18
N LYS A 1178 -43.67 19.01 -19.15
CA LYS A 1178 -43.23 19.10 -20.55
C LYS A 1178 -42.47 20.41 -20.86
N GLY A 1179 -42.15 21.21 -19.84
CA GLY A 1179 -41.46 22.50 -19.99
C GLY A 1179 -42.32 23.63 -20.56
N VAL A 1180 -43.63 23.44 -20.67
CA VAL A 1180 -44.54 24.44 -21.25
C VAL A 1180 -45.00 25.40 -20.15
N PHE A 1181 -45.00 26.70 -20.44
CA PHE A 1181 -45.55 27.72 -19.55
C PHE A 1181 -47.08 27.64 -19.49
N ILE A 1182 -47.64 27.65 -18.29
CA ILE A 1182 -49.05 27.27 -18.08
C ILE A 1182 -49.97 28.34 -17.49
N LEU A 1183 -49.45 29.48 -17.03
CA LEU A 1183 -50.32 30.49 -16.42
C LEU A 1183 -51.25 31.09 -17.47
N THR A 1184 -52.55 31.09 -17.17
CA THR A 1184 -53.55 31.76 -18.01
C THR A 1184 -53.33 33.28 -18.04
N PRO A 1185 -53.80 34.00 -19.07
CA PRO A 1185 -53.68 35.46 -19.12
C PRO A 1185 -54.20 36.17 -17.87
N ALA A 1186 -55.30 35.70 -17.28
CA ALA A 1186 -55.86 36.25 -16.04
C ALA A 1186 -54.93 36.05 -14.83
N GLN A 1187 -54.27 34.89 -14.74
CA GLN A 1187 -53.30 34.61 -13.68
C GLN A 1187 -52.01 35.42 -13.87
N GLN A 1188 -51.53 35.58 -15.10
CA GLN A 1188 -50.39 36.44 -15.41
C GLN A 1188 -50.65 37.90 -15.02
N GLN A 1189 -51.86 38.42 -15.33
CA GLN A 1189 -52.28 39.75 -14.90
C GLN A 1189 -52.33 39.88 -13.38
N ARG A 1190 -52.75 38.84 -12.65
CA ARG A 1190 -52.76 38.85 -11.18
C ARG A 1190 -51.36 38.95 -10.60
N VAL A 1191 -50.39 38.21 -11.15
CA VAL A 1191 -48.97 38.33 -10.76
C VAL A 1191 -48.41 39.71 -11.13
N ALA A 1192 -48.75 40.23 -12.32
CA ALA A 1192 -48.32 41.55 -12.77
C ALA A 1192 -48.80 42.68 -11.85
N LYS A 1193 -50.06 42.63 -11.38
CA LYS A 1193 -50.57 43.58 -10.39
C LYS A 1193 -49.79 43.52 -9.09
N PHE A 1194 -49.52 42.32 -8.59
CA PHE A 1194 -48.77 42.12 -7.36
C PHE A 1194 -47.31 42.63 -7.45
N LEU A 1195 -46.65 42.42 -8.59
CA LEU A 1195 -45.29 42.92 -8.84
C LEU A 1195 -45.22 44.46 -8.93
N ASN A 1196 -46.30 45.12 -9.37
CA ASN A 1196 -46.28 46.55 -9.69
C ASN A 1196 -46.87 47.47 -8.62
N GLY A 1197 -47.60 46.95 -7.63
CA GLY A 1197 -48.30 47.82 -6.67
C GLY A 1197 -49.78 47.54 -6.70
#